data_AF-A0A9E7H7T7-F1
#
_entry.id   AF-A0A9E7H7T7-F1
#
_cell.length_a   1.000
_cell.length_b   1.000
_cell.length_c   1.000
_cell.angle_alpha   90.00
_cell.angle_beta   90.00
_cell.angle_gamma   90.00
#
_symmetry.space_group_name_H-M   'P 1'
#
loop_
_entity.id
_entity.type
_entity.pdbx_description
1 polymer ?
#
loop_
_entity_poly.entity_id
_entity_poly.type
_entity_poly.pdbx_seq_one_letter_code
_entity_poly.pdbx_strand_id
1 'polypeptide(L)'
;MESSPLVGIDREWANPRAEPSTTFPFLAIKRRTVSTPPLFVLVLVLALKTLISNPLFSSPQSPPVQLLLGPLCQRFLAEDRPKGGQRWRNPGPGDGGSAPSPPPPPVWNRRRSCGIGVGGKGGFGARAWTWEGGIGGRGSMLTVLRVHLPSEIPVVGCEITPYVLLRWPDGSISNDDVPESAPLNGYCMRYKYRNLGDQKVAVCSVHPTEQATLQCLVCLKEKVPIAKSYHCTPRCFSDAWQHHRSLHERAKKAANENGTDEEEIFGRFNSSSGSGSFNSGLSSIAPNLLQSPGLNNDPISVYPTTVADKSGEAWSEVARSRTYTPTADDINHVLKFECVAVDVETRIPAGNVNTVLTSRVIPAPSPTPRRMVPVNGDLLGQLDLDGRTSSGTFSVLSYNILSDAYATSEAYSYCPTWALSWPYRRQNLLREIIGYHADILCLQEVQNDHFEEFFAPELDKHGYQALYKKKTSEVYGGNSNAVDGCATFFRRDRFSHVKKYEVEFNKAAQSVTDVAMTAGQKKVALSRLIKDNIALIVVLEAKFSNHGTDNSGKRQLICVANTHVSVHHEHKDVKLWQVHTLLKGLEKIAVSADIPMLVCGDFNTVPGSAPHALLANGKVEPLHPDLAVDPLGILRPTSKITHQLPLVSAYSSFARMVGVSPGLEQQRRRMDASTHEPLFTNCTRDFIGTVDYIFYTADSLSVESLLELLDEENLRKNTAIPSPEWSSDHIALLAEFRCKPRIRR
;
A
#
# COMPACT_ATOMS: atom_id res chain seq x y z
N MET A 1 52.48 7.08 68.78
CA MET A 1 52.70 7.10 67.32
C MET A 1 51.55 7.92 66.73
N GLU A 2 51.41 9.17 67.17
CA GLU A 2 52.06 10.38 66.61
C GLU A 2 51.58 10.65 65.19
N SER A 3 51.02 11.78 64.79
CA SER A 3 50.55 13.02 65.44
C SER A 3 50.03 13.89 64.29
N SER A 4 48.88 14.54 64.43
CA SER A 4 48.53 15.73 63.63
C SER A 4 49.41 16.91 64.09
N PRO A 5 49.73 17.92 63.24
CA PRO A 5 48.91 19.16 63.16
C PRO A 5 48.94 19.82 61.74
N LEU A 6 47.94 20.59 61.27
CA LEU A 6 47.58 22.01 61.51
C LEU A 6 48.67 23.09 61.24
N VAL A 7 48.18 24.26 60.76
CA VAL A 7 48.81 25.58 60.51
C VAL A 7 49.38 25.78 59.08
N GLY A 8 49.14 26.84 58.30
CA GLY A 8 48.46 28.14 58.46
C GLY A 8 49.15 29.22 57.57
N ILE A 9 48.44 30.34 57.30
CA ILE A 9 48.93 31.69 56.90
C ILE A 9 48.92 32.08 55.39
N ASP A 10 47.85 32.80 55.00
CA ASP A 10 47.71 34.17 54.44
C ASP A 10 48.75 34.88 53.52
N ARG A 11 48.15 35.70 52.60
CA ARG A 11 48.59 36.97 51.92
C ARG A 11 49.42 36.87 50.61
N GLU A 12 49.20 37.60 49.49
CA GLU A 12 48.62 38.92 49.18
C GLU A 12 48.35 39.17 47.64
N TRP A 13 47.35 40.04 47.33
CA TRP A 13 47.17 41.00 46.18
C TRP A 13 46.91 40.45 44.75
N ALA A 14 46.03 40.97 43.87
CA ALA A 14 45.19 42.17 43.78
C ALA A 14 44.04 41.97 42.76
N ASN A 15 42.94 42.71 42.92
CA ASN A 15 41.84 42.93 41.93
C ASN A 15 42.15 44.26 41.19
N PRO A 16 41.62 44.63 39.98
CA PRO A 16 40.18 44.94 39.83
C PRO A 16 39.51 44.89 38.41
N ARG A 17 38.16 45.01 38.44
CA ARG A 17 37.17 45.54 37.44
C ARG A 17 36.53 44.56 36.43
N ALA A 18 35.23 44.22 36.51
CA ALA A 18 33.94 44.99 36.42
C ALA A 18 33.48 45.16 34.94
N GLU A 19 32.25 44.89 34.47
CA GLU A 19 30.86 45.11 34.95
C GLU A 19 29.84 44.21 34.16
N PRO A 20 28.49 44.44 34.13
CA PRO A 20 27.52 44.34 35.23
C PRO A 20 26.28 43.48 34.88
N SER A 21 25.48 43.19 35.92
CA SER A 21 24.12 42.65 35.84
C SER A 21 23.07 43.75 36.02
N THR A 22 21.90 43.62 35.40
CA THR A 22 20.67 44.34 35.78
C THR A 22 19.45 43.44 35.61
N THR A 23 18.58 43.49 36.61
CA THR A 23 17.35 42.70 36.82
C THR A 23 16.12 43.60 36.66
N PHE A 24 14.93 42.98 36.60
CA PHE A 24 13.55 43.45 36.94
C PHE A 24 12.54 43.46 35.78
N PRO A 25 11.20 43.37 36.03
CA PRO A 25 10.48 42.66 37.09
C PRO A 25 9.24 41.86 36.59
N PHE A 26 8.67 41.05 37.50
CA PHE A 26 7.35 40.42 37.42
C PHE A 26 6.21 41.43 37.66
N LEU A 27 5.06 41.23 36.98
CA LEU A 27 3.75 41.71 37.45
C LEU A 27 2.66 40.66 37.13
N ALA A 28 1.89 40.28 38.14
CA ALA A 28 0.76 39.35 38.04
C ALA A 28 -0.56 40.12 38.22
N ILE A 29 -1.55 39.89 37.34
CA ILE A 29 -2.96 40.30 37.56
C ILE A 29 -3.93 39.19 37.09
N LYS A 30 -4.99 39.03 37.90
CA LYS A 30 -6.06 38.03 37.99
C LYS A 30 -6.95 37.83 36.74
N ARG A 31 -7.56 36.63 36.72
CA ARG A 31 -8.71 36.18 35.90
C ARG A 31 -9.93 37.11 35.96
N ARG A 32 -10.59 37.33 34.81
CA ARG A 32 -12.06 37.25 34.64
C ARG A 32 -12.44 37.16 33.14
N THR A 33 -13.65 36.69 32.92
CA THR A 33 -14.23 36.01 31.75
C THR A 33 -14.99 36.93 30.76
N VAL A 34 -15.18 36.42 29.53
CA VAL A 34 -16.29 36.64 28.54
C VAL A 34 -16.05 37.52 27.28
N SER A 35 -16.19 36.84 26.11
CA SER A 35 -16.69 37.18 24.74
C SER A 35 -16.02 38.17 23.73
N THR A 36 -15.41 37.58 22.67
CA THR A 36 -15.53 37.81 21.17
C THR A 36 -15.29 39.20 20.49
N PRO A 37 -14.94 39.31 19.16
CA PRO A 37 -14.28 38.42 18.16
C PRO A 37 -13.07 39.12 17.43
N PRO A 38 -12.59 38.75 16.19
CA PRO A 38 -11.21 38.32 15.94
C PRO A 38 -10.26 39.38 15.34
N LEU A 39 -9.00 39.32 15.76
CA LEU A 39 -7.84 39.99 15.15
C LEU A 39 -7.52 39.39 13.77
N PHE A 40 -8.07 39.97 12.71
CA PHE A 40 -7.54 39.77 11.34
C PHE A 40 -7.39 41.09 10.55
N VAL A 41 -7.79 42.22 11.12
CA VAL A 41 -7.75 43.53 10.44
C VAL A 41 -6.59 44.42 10.92
N LEU A 42 -5.98 44.13 12.08
CA LEU A 42 -4.95 45.01 12.66
C LEU A 42 -3.53 44.74 12.11
N VAL A 43 -3.25 43.54 11.59
CA VAL A 43 -1.94 43.19 11.04
C VAL A 43 -1.77 43.68 9.60
N LEU A 44 -2.86 43.79 8.83
CA LEU A 44 -2.82 44.28 7.45
C LEU A 44 -2.65 45.81 7.36
N VAL A 45 -3.15 46.55 8.35
CA VAL A 45 -3.08 48.03 8.37
C VAL A 45 -1.72 48.54 8.87
N LEU A 46 -0.96 47.74 9.63
CA LEU A 46 0.38 48.08 10.10
C LEU A 46 1.48 47.75 9.06
N ALA A 47 1.25 46.79 8.15
CA ALA A 47 2.19 46.49 7.06
C ALA A 47 2.10 47.48 5.87
N LEU A 48 0.95 48.13 5.68
CA LEU A 48 0.72 49.11 4.61
C LEU A 48 1.15 50.55 4.95
N LYS A 49 1.46 50.84 6.23
CA LYS A 49 1.94 52.16 6.68
C LYS A 49 3.47 52.31 6.70
N THR A 50 4.23 51.23 6.58
CA THR A 50 5.71 51.26 6.55
C THR A 50 6.29 51.28 5.14
N LEU A 51 5.46 51.21 4.10
CA LEU A 51 5.86 51.28 2.68
C LEU A 51 5.58 52.64 2.03
N ILE A 52 5.04 53.60 2.78
CA ILE A 52 4.72 54.95 2.29
C ILE A 52 5.23 55.98 3.29
N SER A 53 6.55 56.17 3.39
CA SER A 53 7.20 57.35 4.00
C SER A 53 8.73 57.29 3.82
N ASN A 54 9.23 57.69 2.64
CA ASN A 54 10.50 58.42 2.54
C ASN A 54 10.68 59.00 1.12
N PRO A 55 10.72 60.34 0.96
CA PRO A 55 10.87 61.00 -0.33
C PRO A 55 12.25 61.68 -0.47
N LEU A 56 13.03 61.32 -1.50
CA LEU A 56 14.07 62.22 -2.04
C LEU A 56 14.19 62.00 -3.57
N PHE A 57 13.70 63.00 -4.32
CA PHE A 57 14.04 63.48 -5.69
C PHE A 57 14.48 62.45 -6.76
N SER A 58 13.96 62.41 -8.00
CA SER A 58 13.30 63.41 -8.85
C SER A 58 12.78 62.74 -10.16
N SER A 59 11.69 63.25 -10.72
CA SER A 59 10.98 62.78 -11.94
C SER A 59 11.65 63.26 -13.27
N PRO A 60 11.06 63.15 -14.48
CA PRO A 60 10.10 62.18 -15.08
C PRO A 60 10.48 61.76 -16.53
N GLN A 61 10.09 60.56 -17.02
CA GLN A 61 9.59 60.38 -18.40
C GLN A 61 8.66 59.14 -18.46
N SER A 62 7.47 59.34 -19.02
CA SER A 62 6.32 58.42 -19.21
C SER A 62 6.25 57.93 -20.68
N PRO A 63 5.28 57.07 -21.14
CA PRO A 63 4.37 56.09 -20.51
C PRO A 63 4.43 54.71 -21.28
N PRO A 64 3.35 53.93 -21.47
CA PRO A 64 2.87 52.81 -20.66
C PRO A 64 3.04 51.42 -21.33
N VAL A 65 3.05 50.35 -20.52
CA VAL A 65 2.93 48.97 -21.02
C VAL A 65 1.46 48.57 -21.03
N GLN A 66 0.94 48.25 -22.21
CA GLN A 66 -0.37 47.66 -22.44
C GLN A 66 -0.20 46.41 -23.31
N LEU A 67 -0.52 45.26 -22.71
CA LEU A 67 -1.24 44.08 -23.26
C LEU A 67 -0.76 43.33 -24.53
N LEU A 68 -0.83 42.00 -24.38
CA LEU A 68 -1.39 40.97 -25.29
C LEU A 68 -0.47 40.17 -26.23
N LEU A 69 -0.64 38.84 -26.07
CA LEU A 69 -0.75 37.79 -27.09
C LEU A 69 0.51 37.35 -27.86
N GLY A 70 0.81 36.05 -27.78
CA GLY A 70 1.67 35.33 -28.74
C GLY A 70 0.96 35.11 -30.08
N PRO A 71 1.25 34.04 -30.86
CA PRO A 71 2.43 33.16 -30.93
C PRO A 71 3.05 33.20 -32.35
N LEU A 72 4.12 32.45 -32.65
CA LEU A 72 4.35 31.91 -34.00
C LEU A 72 5.45 30.83 -34.05
N CYS A 73 5.12 29.83 -34.86
CA CYS A 73 5.85 28.60 -35.15
C CYS A 73 6.99 28.80 -36.17
N GLN A 74 7.83 27.75 -36.24
CA GLN A 74 8.75 27.33 -37.32
C GLN A 74 10.12 28.01 -37.44
N ARG A 75 11.18 27.20 -37.26
CA ARG A 75 12.20 27.02 -38.31
C ARG A 75 12.81 25.61 -38.33
N PHE A 76 13.11 25.21 -39.55
CA PHE A 76 13.41 23.89 -40.09
C PHE A 76 14.85 23.39 -39.82
N LEU A 77 14.94 22.05 -39.72
CA LEU A 77 15.89 21.09 -40.31
C LEU A 77 17.43 21.21 -40.21
N ALA A 78 17.97 20.05 -39.82
CA ALA A 78 19.09 19.29 -40.40
C ALA A 78 20.54 19.64 -39.97
N GLU A 79 21.15 18.66 -39.30
CA GLU A 79 22.39 17.93 -39.66
C GLU A 79 23.19 17.61 -38.39
N ASP A 80 23.35 16.31 -38.08
CA ASP A 80 24.54 15.87 -37.36
C ASP A 80 24.91 14.42 -37.78
N ARG A 81 26.01 14.31 -38.52
CA ARG A 81 26.78 13.08 -38.69
C ARG A 81 27.91 13.08 -37.65
N PRO A 82 28.21 11.96 -36.97
CA PRO A 82 29.41 11.87 -36.16
C PRO A 82 30.64 11.55 -37.05
N LYS A 83 31.72 12.31 -36.88
CA LYS A 83 33.07 11.95 -37.37
C LYS A 83 33.80 11.20 -36.26
N GLY A 84 34.40 10.04 -36.61
CA GLY A 84 35.43 9.36 -35.82
C GLY A 84 36.68 10.24 -35.64
N GLY A 85 37.70 9.88 -34.88
CA GLY A 85 38.14 8.64 -34.27
C GLY A 85 39.66 8.77 -34.13
N GLN A 86 40.27 8.33 -33.03
CA GLN A 86 41.73 8.16 -32.96
C GLN A 86 42.10 6.98 -32.04
N ARG A 87 43.24 6.37 -32.38
CA ARG A 87 43.68 4.98 -32.17
C ARG A 87 44.90 4.94 -31.23
N TRP A 88 45.35 3.70 -30.92
CA TRP A 88 46.66 3.24 -30.40
C TRP A 88 46.70 3.01 -28.88
N ARG A 89 47.20 1.91 -28.29
CA ARG A 89 48.05 0.74 -28.67
C ARG A 89 47.84 -0.37 -27.61
N ASN A 90 48.02 -1.63 -28.00
CA ASN A 90 48.39 -2.79 -27.14
C ASN A 90 49.70 -3.36 -27.70
N PRO A 91 50.54 -4.08 -26.90
CA PRO A 91 50.45 -5.56 -26.91
C PRO A 91 50.90 -6.28 -25.61
N GLY A 92 50.42 -7.52 -25.41
CA GLY A 92 51.11 -8.56 -24.62
C GLY A 92 50.17 -9.59 -23.97
N PRO A 93 50.46 -10.91 -23.97
CA PRO A 93 49.46 -11.97 -24.20
C PRO A 93 49.26 -12.96 -23.02
N GLY A 94 48.21 -13.79 -23.08
CA GLY A 94 48.11 -15.02 -22.28
C GLY A 94 46.72 -15.66 -22.19
N ASP A 95 46.63 -16.87 -22.73
CA ASP A 95 45.76 -18.03 -22.39
C ASP A 95 44.25 -18.10 -22.72
N GLY A 96 44.02 -18.84 -23.82
CA GLY A 96 43.09 -19.96 -24.04
C GLY A 96 42.03 -20.36 -23.02
N GLY A 97 40.79 -20.49 -23.52
CA GLY A 97 39.70 -21.22 -22.89
C GLY A 97 38.43 -21.20 -23.75
N SER A 98 38.09 -22.33 -24.35
CA SER A 98 37.00 -22.58 -25.30
C SER A 98 35.61 -22.55 -24.66
N ALA A 99 34.63 -21.90 -25.31
CA ALA A 99 33.20 -22.03 -25.02
C ALA A 99 32.35 -21.97 -26.32
N PRO A 100 31.21 -22.68 -26.40
CA PRO A 100 30.49 -22.95 -27.65
C PRO A 100 29.53 -21.83 -28.08
N SER A 101 29.29 -21.77 -29.39
CA SER A 101 28.53 -20.75 -30.11
C SER A 101 26.99 -20.91 -30.00
N PRO A 102 26.20 -19.81 -29.96
CA PRO A 102 24.75 -19.84 -30.07
C PRO A 102 24.26 -19.83 -31.54
N PRO A 103 23.04 -20.32 -31.84
CA PRO A 103 22.51 -20.42 -33.20
C PRO A 103 22.00 -19.08 -33.76
N PRO A 104 21.92 -18.92 -35.11
CA PRO A 104 21.52 -17.67 -35.75
C PRO A 104 19.97 -17.48 -35.84
N PRO A 105 19.49 -16.23 -35.98
CA PRO A 105 18.06 -15.91 -36.08
C PRO A 105 17.48 -16.12 -37.49
N PRO A 106 16.14 -16.27 -37.63
CA PRO A 106 15.51 -16.63 -38.89
C PRO A 106 15.42 -15.48 -39.90
N VAL A 107 15.64 -15.85 -41.16
CA VAL A 107 15.68 -15.02 -42.37
C VAL A 107 14.28 -14.58 -42.81
N TRP A 108 14.11 -13.28 -43.05
CA TRP A 108 12.94 -12.70 -43.72
C TRP A 108 13.06 -12.88 -45.25
N ASN A 109 12.07 -13.55 -45.83
CA ASN A 109 11.96 -13.75 -47.27
C ASN A 109 11.55 -12.46 -48.01
N ARG A 110 12.47 -11.90 -48.80
CA ARG A 110 12.17 -11.01 -49.94
C ARG A 110 11.88 -11.86 -51.19
N ARG A 111 10.71 -11.71 -51.79
CA ARG A 111 10.48 -12.06 -53.21
C ARG A 111 9.99 -10.85 -54.02
N ARG A 112 10.90 -10.43 -54.90
CA ARG A 112 10.77 -9.99 -56.31
C ARG A 112 9.53 -9.20 -56.75
N SER A 113 9.78 -7.92 -57.03
CA SER A 113 9.80 -7.29 -58.37
C SER A 113 8.83 -7.78 -59.45
N CYS A 114 7.91 -6.91 -59.86
CA CYS A 114 7.52 -6.70 -61.26
C CYS A 114 7.49 -5.19 -61.52
N GLY A 115 8.29 -4.72 -62.47
CA GLY A 115 8.28 -3.36 -62.97
C GLY A 115 7.38 -3.21 -64.20
N ILE A 116 6.97 -1.97 -64.47
CA ILE A 116 6.54 -1.28 -65.71
C ILE A 116 6.23 0.14 -65.17
N GLY A 117 6.62 1.29 -65.71
CA GLY A 117 7.12 1.74 -67.00
C GLY A 117 6.65 3.21 -67.08
N VAL A 118 7.56 4.15 -67.30
CA VAL A 118 7.29 5.60 -67.26
C VAL A 118 6.75 6.09 -68.62
N GLY A 119 5.67 6.90 -68.57
CA GLY A 119 5.55 8.11 -69.38
C GLY A 119 4.69 8.10 -70.65
N GLY A 120 3.66 8.97 -70.66
CA GLY A 120 3.49 9.93 -71.76
C GLY A 120 2.20 9.94 -72.59
N LYS A 121 1.45 11.05 -72.41
CA LYS A 121 0.59 11.79 -73.38
C LYS A 121 -0.83 11.30 -73.71
N GLY A 122 -1.78 12.20 -73.42
CA GLY A 122 -2.72 12.73 -74.43
C GLY A 122 -4.21 12.50 -74.18
N GLY A 123 -5.01 13.58 -74.22
CA GLY A 123 -6.39 13.52 -74.69
C GLY A 123 -7.46 14.07 -73.75
N PHE A 124 -8.08 15.17 -74.19
CA PHE A 124 -9.21 15.88 -73.59
C PHE A 124 -10.48 15.03 -73.44
N GLY A 125 -11.29 15.35 -72.42
CA GLY A 125 -12.68 14.88 -72.30
C GLY A 125 -13.40 15.52 -71.12
N ALA A 126 -13.78 16.79 -71.24
CA ALA A 126 -14.68 17.44 -70.30
C ALA A 126 -16.12 16.94 -70.52
N ARG A 127 -16.75 16.38 -69.47
CA ARG A 127 -18.21 16.45 -69.26
C ARG A 127 -18.49 16.57 -67.76
N ALA A 128 -18.99 17.73 -67.37
CA ALA A 128 -19.66 17.94 -66.11
C ALA A 128 -21.04 17.26 -66.14
N TRP A 129 -21.39 16.54 -65.07
CA TRP A 129 -22.77 16.28 -64.67
C TRP A 129 -22.85 16.39 -63.14
N THR A 130 -23.38 17.54 -62.72
CA THR A 130 -24.35 17.77 -61.64
C THR A 130 -24.30 16.89 -60.39
N TRP A 131 -23.94 17.56 -59.29
CA TRP A 131 -24.21 17.18 -57.90
C TRP A 131 -25.72 17.34 -57.63
N GLU A 132 -26.43 16.23 -57.46
CA GLU A 132 -27.73 16.22 -56.79
C GLU A 132 -27.53 15.77 -55.34
N GLY A 133 -27.94 16.64 -54.42
CA GLY A 133 -27.91 16.39 -53.00
C GLY A 133 -29.01 15.42 -52.56
N GLY A 134 -28.71 14.66 -51.51
CA GLY A 134 -29.69 13.94 -50.71
C GLY A 134 -29.28 12.51 -50.40
N ILE A 135 -28.67 12.32 -49.23
CA ILE A 135 -29.11 11.41 -48.14
C ILE A 135 -27.95 11.27 -47.14
N GLY A 136 -28.18 11.81 -45.95
CA GLY A 136 -27.57 11.45 -44.66
C GLY A 136 -26.08 11.12 -44.64
N GLY A 137 -25.25 12.08 -44.23
CA GLY A 137 -23.96 11.75 -43.65
C GLY A 137 -24.21 10.82 -42.47
N ARG A 138 -23.85 9.52 -42.60
CA ARG A 138 -23.71 8.64 -41.45
C ARG A 138 -22.61 9.26 -40.60
N GLY A 139 -22.99 9.99 -39.56
CA GLY A 139 -22.08 10.32 -38.47
C GLY A 139 -21.40 9.02 -38.04
N SER A 140 -20.09 9.05 -37.85
CA SER A 140 -19.37 7.81 -37.54
C SER A 140 -19.92 7.20 -36.25
N MET A 141 -20.03 5.87 -36.19
CA MET A 141 -20.72 5.17 -35.11
C MET A 141 -19.78 4.90 -33.94
N LEU A 142 -20.31 4.91 -32.72
CA LEU A 142 -19.56 4.45 -31.54
C LEU A 142 -19.15 2.99 -31.73
N THR A 143 -17.85 2.71 -31.69
CA THR A 143 -17.31 1.38 -31.98
C THR A 143 -16.33 0.93 -30.91
N VAL A 144 -16.41 -0.33 -30.49
CA VAL A 144 -15.42 -0.95 -29.59
C VAL A 144 -14.19 -1.35 -30.40
N LEU A 145 -13.02 -0.85 -30.03
CA LEU A 145 -11.74 -1.15 -30.69
C LEU A 145 -11.00 -2.32 -30.03
N ARG A 146 -11.00 -2.36 -28.70
CA ARG A 146 -10.25 -3.35 -27.92
C ARG A 146 -10.93 -3.57 -26.58
N VAL A 147 -10.93 -4.83 -26.15
CA VAL A 147 -11.34 -5.24 -24.81
C VAL A 147 -10.26 -6.12 -24.23
N HIS A 148 -9.86 -5.88 -22.99
CA HIS A 148 -9.07 -6.84 -22.23
C HIS A 148 -9.39 -6.73 -20.74
N LEU A 149 -9.13 -7.82 -20.02
CA LEU A 149 -9.24 -7.84 -18.56
C LEU A 149 -7.88 -7.52 -17.95
N PRO A 150 -7.81 -6.80 -16.81
CA PRO A 150 -6.55 -6.58 -16.09
C PRO A 150 -5.95 -7.87 -15.51
N SER A 151 -6.81 -8.80 -15.13
CA SER A 151 -6.47 -10.13 -14.65
C SER A 151 -7.34 -11.16 -15.37
N GLU A 152 -6.73 -12.26 -15.80
CA GLU A 152 -7.47 -13.39 -16.36
C GLU A 152 -8.09 -14.26 -15.26
N ILE A 153 -7.62 -14.19 -14.01
CA ILE A 153 -8.10 -15.00 -12.88
C ILE A 153 -8.94 -14.13 -11.95
N PRO A 154 -10.28 -14.27 -11.96
CA PRO A 154 -11.16 -13.55 -11.07
C PRO A 154 -11.15 -14.16 -9.66
N VAL A 155 -11.22 -13.29 -8.65
CA VAL A 155 -11.21 -13.69 -7.24
C VAL A 155 -12.50 -13.21 -6.58
N VAL A 156 -13.11 -14.06 -5.75
CA VAL A 156 -14.30 -13.69 -4.97
C VAL A 156 -14.06 -12.40 -4.18
N GLY A 157 -15.01 -11.46 -4.25
CA GLY A 157 -14.92 -10.17 -3.56
C GLY A 157 -13.99 -9.14 -4.21
N CYS A 158 -13.28 -9.48 -5.29
CA CYS A 158 -12.41 -8.56 -6.03
C CYS A 158 -13.11 -8.10 -7.31
N GLU A 159 -13.38 -6.79 -7.41
CA GLU A 159 -14.03 -6.22 -8.59
C GLU A 159 -13.18 -6.42 -9.85
N ILE A 160 -13.81 -6.91 -10.90
CA ILE A 160 -13.28 -7.01 -12.25
C ILE A 160 -13.64 -5.73 -12.99
N THR A 161 -12.63 -4.98 -13.43
CA THR A 161 -12.81 -3.74 -14.19
C THR A 161 -12.19 -3.88 -15.59
N PRO A 162 -12.97 -4.25 -16.62
CA PRO A 162 -12.47 -4.41 -17.98
C PRO A 162 -11.98 -3.09 -18.57
N TYR A 163 -10.85 -3.15 -19.29
CA TYR A 163 -10.40 -2.05 -20.13
C TYR A 163 -11.10 -2.15 -21.49
N VAL A 164 -11.93 -1.16 -21.79
CA VAL A 164 -12.68 -1.05 -23.04
C VAL A 164 -12.24 0.21 -23.77
N LEU A 165 -11.61 0.04 -24.92
CA LEU A 165 -11.18 1.15 -25.77
C LEU A 165 -12.23 1.40 -26.84
N LEU A 166 -12.74 2.64 -26.90
CA LEU A 166 -13.80 3.06 -27.80
C LEU A 166 -13.26 4.02 -28.86
N ARG A 167 -13.80 3.93 -30.07
CA ARG A 167 -13.73 4.98 -31.08
C ARG A 167 -15.03 5.76 -31.03
N TRP A 168 -14.92 7.04 -30.75
CA TRP A 168 -16.04 7.96 -30.68
C TRP A 168 -16.50 8.40 -32.07
N PRO A 169 -17.74 8.92 -32.20
CA PRO A 169 -18.31 9.41 -33.45
C PRO A 169 -17.53 10.54 -34.16
N ASP A 170 -16.65 11.24 -33.45
CA ASP A 170 -15.75 12.27 -33.98
C ASP A 170 -14.40 11.71 -34.45
N GLY A 171 -14.21 10.39 -34.34
CA GLY A 171 -12.97 9.68 -34.65
C GLY A 171 -11.95 9.65 -33.51
N SER A 172 -12.20 10.33 -32.39
CA SER A 172 -11.34 10.27 -31.21
C SER A 172 -11.37 8.89 -30.56
N ILE A 173 -10.31 8.58 -29.79
CA ILE A 173 -10.17 7.32 -29.06
C ILE A 173 -10.19 7.65 -27.58
N SER A 174 -11.10 7.03 -26.82
CA SER A 174 -11.20 7.16 -25.37
C SER A 174 -11.53 5.81 -24.72
N ASN A 175 -11.14 5.64 -23.48
CA ASN A 175 -11.51 4.50 -22.62
C ASN A 175 -12.68 4.81 -21.66
N ASP A 176 -13.20 6.04 -21.71
CA ASP A 176 -14.34 6.49 -20.91
C ASP A 176 -15.60 5.68 -21.23
N ASP A 177 -16.44 5.50 -20.21
CA ASP A 177 -17.74 4.85 -20.40
C ASP A 177 -18.75 5.79 -21.08
N VAL A 178 -19.69 5.20 -21.82
CA VAL A 178 -20.79 5.91 -22.47
C VAL A 178 -22.10 5.33 -21.93
N PRO A 179 -22.58 5.80 -20.76
CA PRO A 179 -23.75 5.23 -20.13
C PRO A 179 -25.03 5.63 -20.89
N GLU A 180 -26.10 4.86 -20.68
CA GLU A 180 -27.41 5.15 -21.28
C GLU A 180 -27.98 6.51 -20.85
N SER A 181 -27.60 7.01 -19.66
CA SER A 181 -27.98 8.33 -19.15
C SER A 181 -27.30 9.50 -19.87
N ALA A 182 -26.21 9.25 -20.57
CA ALA A 182 -25.44 10.25 -21.31
C ALA A 182 -24.95 9.67 -22.66
N PRO A 183 -25.85 9.41 -23.61
CA PRO A 183 -25.49 8.76 -24.86
C PRO A 183 -24.73 9.70 -25.79
N LEU A 184 -23.76 9.15 -26.52
CA LEU A 184 -22.97 9.85 -27.53
C LEU A 184 -23.58 9.62 -28.91
N ASN A 185 -24.10 10.69 -29.52
CA ASN A 185 -24.79 10.66 -30.82
C ASN A 185 -25.87 9.56 -30.93
N GLY A 186 -26.64 9.37 -29.85
CA GLY A 186 -27.70 8.35 -29.79
C GLY A 186 -27.23 6.92 -29.50
N TYR A 187 -25.93 6.72 -29.26
CA TYR A 187 -25.36 5.42 -28.89
C TYR A 187 -24.91 5.39 -27.42
N CYS A 188 -25.09 4.25 -26.77
CA CYS A 188 -24.54 3.97 -25.45
C CYS A 188 -23.88 2.58 -25.41
N MET A 189 -23.06 2.35 -24.40
CA MET A 189 -22.47 1.04 -24.15
C MET A 189 -23.42 0.16 -23.34
N ARG A 190 -23.50 -1.12 -23.72
CA ARG A 190 -24.18 -2.16 -22.96
C ARG A 190 -23.19 -3.23 -22.56
N TYR A 191 -23.26 -3.64 -21.30
CA TYR A 191 -22.37 -4.62 -20.69
C TYR A 191 -23.16 -5.79 -20.14
N LYS A 192 -22.58 -7.00 -20.19
CA LYS A 192 -23.12 -8.19 -19.56
C LYS A 192 -22.01 -9.08 -19.01
N TYR A 193 -22.28 -9.68 -17.86
CA TYR A 193 -21.52 -10.82 -17.36
C TYR A 193 -22.41 -12.05 -17.32
N ARG A 194 -21.84 -13.17 -17.74
CA ARG A 194 -22.47 -14.48 -17.65
C ARG A 194 -21.52 -15.47 -17.00
N ASN A 195 -22.04 -16.43 -16.25
CA ASN A 195 -21.27 -17.58 -15.81
C ASN A 195 -21.66 -18.83 -16.60
N LEU A 196 -20.70 -19.73 -16.78
CA LEU A 196 -20.95 -21.02 -17.43
C LEU A 196 -21.68 -21.94 -16.45
N GLY A 197 -22.94 -22.29 -16.72
CA GLY A 197 -23.81 -23.06 -15.84
C GLY A 197 -23.32 -24.47 -15.55
N ASP A 198 -23.27 -24.81 -14.26
CA ASP A 198 -23.25 -26.11 -13.58
C ASP A 198 -22.66 -27.31 -14.33
N GLN A 199 -21.47 -27.15 -14.90
CA GLN A 199 -20.52 -28.25 -14.94
C GLN A 199 -19.67 -28.15 -13.66
N LYS A 200 -20.14 -28.78 -12.57
CA LYS A 200 -19.36 -29.01 -11.34
C LYS A 200 -18.17 -29.91 -11.67
N VAL A 201 -17.19 -29.34 -12.33
CA VAL A 201 -15.92 -29.96 -12.62
C VAL A 201 -15.09 -29.81 -11.36
N ALA A 202 -14.84 -30.93 -10.68
CA ALA A 202 -13.89 -30.97 -9.59
C ALA A 202 -12.53 -30.44 -10.09
N VAL A 203 -11.90 -29.54 -9.34
CA VAL A 203 -10.60 -28.94 -9.69
C VAL A 203 -9.50 -29.53 -8.82
N CYS A 204 -8.28 -29.57 -9.34
CA CYS A 204 -7.15 -30.11 -8.62
C CYS A 204 -6.79 -29.23 -7.41
N SER A 205 -6.61 -29.86 -6.25
CA SER A 205 -6.23 -29.21 -4.99
C SER A 205 -4.84 -28.56 -5.02
N VAL A 206 -3.98 -29.01 -5.92
CA VAL A 206 -2.60 -28.53 -6.10
C VAL A 206 -2.52 -27.54 -7.28
N HIS A 207 -3.34 -27.75 -8.31
CA HIS A 207 -3.37 -26.95 -9.53
C HIS A 207 -4.81 -26.46 -9.76
N PRO A 208 -5.25 -25.37 -9.09
CA PRO A 208 -6.65 -24.92 -9.12
C PRO A 208 -7.18 -24.57 -10.52
N THR A 209 -6.29 -24.38 -11.49
CA THR A 209 -6.59 -24.13 -12.90
C THR A 209 -6.89 -25.40 -13.70
N GLU A 210 -6.52 -26.57 -13.18
CA GLU A 210 -6.63 -27.86 -13.86
C GLU A 210 -7.85 -28.64 -13.37
N GLN A 211 -8.57 -29.27 -14.30
CA GLN A 211 -9.63 -30.21 -13.98
C GLN A 211 -9.06 -31.44 -13.24
N ALA A 212 -9.69 -31.78 -12.12
CA ALA A 212 -9.38 -33.01 -11.42
C ALA A 212 -9.84 -34.21 -12.25
N THR A 213 -8.93 -35.17 -12.41
CA THR A 213 -9.22 -36.48 -13.00
C THR A 213 -9.17 -37.58 -11.95
N LEU A 214 -8.69 -37.26 -10.74
CA LEU A 214 -8.48 -38.18 -9.64
C LEU A 214 -9.04 -37.61 -8.35
N GLN A 215 -9.54 -38.51 -7.50
CA GLN A 215 -9.97 -38.20 -6.15
C GLN A 215 -9.39 -39.22 -5.17
N CYS A 216 -8.80 -38.76 -4.08
CA CYS A 216 -8.30 -39.61 -3.01
C CYS A 216 -9.46 -40.11 -2.13
N LEU A 217 -9.74 -41.40 -2.20
CA LEU A 217 -10.78 -42.04 -1.37
C LEU A 217 -10.42 -42.05 0.12
N VAL A 218 -9.13 -42.02 0.47
CA VAL A 218 -8.70 -41.94 1.87
C VAL A 218 -9.06 -40.57 2.47
N CYS A 219 -8.88 -39.48 1.71
CA CYS A 219 -9.35 -38.15 2.15
C CYS A 219 -10.85 -38.14 2.44
N LEU A 220 -11.65 -38.78 1.59
CA LEU A 220 -13.10 -38.90 1.80
C LEU A 220 -13.42 -39.71 3.06
N LYS A 221 -12.74 -40.85 3.25
CA LYS A 221 -12.93 -41.72 4.41
C LYS A 221 -12.58 -41.02 5.72
N GLU A 222 -11.51 -40.22 5.71
CA GLU A 222 -11.02 -39.48 6.88
C GLU A 222 -11.70 -38.10 7.04
N LYS A 223 -12.79 -37.81 6.29
CA LYS A 223 -13.53 -36.53 6.34
C LYS A 223 -12.67 -35.27 6.09
N VAL A 224 -11.59 -35.40 5.33
CA VAL A 224 -10.82 -34.24 4.82
C VAL A 224 -11.72 -33.46 3.83
N PRO A 225 -11.69 -32.10 3.81
CA PRO A 225 -12.52 -31.32 2.90
C PRO A 225 -12.42 -31.82 1.45
N ILE A 226 -13.57 -32.05 0.81
CA ILE A 226 -13.68 -32.68 -0.50
C ILE A 226 -12.82 -31.96 -1.55
N ALA A 227 -12.74 -30.63 -1.51
CA ALA A 227 -11.89 -29.83 -2.39
C ALA A 227 -10.39 -30.20 -2.32
N LYS A 228 -9.91 -30.67 -1.17
CA LYS A 228 -8.51 -31.11 -0.96
C LYS A 228 -8.27 -32.56 -1.39
N SER A 229 -9.31 -33.30 -1.75
CA SER A 229 -9.21 -34.71 -2.17
C SER A 229 -8.90 -34.86 -3.67
N TYR A 230 -8.98 -33.80 -4.45
CA TYR A 230 -8.94 -33.85 -5.91
C TYR A 230 -7.54 -33.55 -6.50
N HIS A 231 -7.18 -34.24 -7.58
CA HIS A 231 -5.90 -34.08 -8.29
C HIS A 231 -6.08 -34.17 -9.82
N CYS A 232 -5.31 -33.39 -10.59
CA CYS A 232 -5.44 -33.34 -12.05
C CYS A 232 -4.75 -34.51 -12.77
N THR A 233 -3.74 -35.12 -12.17
CA THR A 233 -3.00 -36.26 -12.75
C THR A 233 -2.41 -37.17 -11.67
N PRO A 234 -2.08 -38.44 -11.98
CA PRO A 234 -1.43 -39.35 -11.00
C PRO A 234 -0.09 -38.80 -10.53
N ARG A 235 0.64 -38.11 -11.41
CA ARG A 235 1.90 -37.45 -11.09
C ARG A 235 1.70 -36.32 -10.08
N CYS A 236 0.71 -35.45 -10.30
CA CYS A 236 0.33 -34.40 -9.34
C CYS A 236 0.00 -34.98 -7.95
N PHE A 237 -0.74 -36.09 -7.89
CA PHE A 237 -1.03 -36.78 -6.64
C PHE A 237 0.24 -37.32 -5.96
N SER A 238 1.12 -37.96 -6.73
CA SER A 238 2.39 -38.49 -6.23
C SER A 238 3.32 -37.39 -5.70
N ASP A 239 3.45 -36.29 -6.44
CA ASP A 239 4.31 -35.16 -6.07
C ASP A 239 3.79 -34.45 -4.81
N ALA A 240 2.45 -34.39 -4.64
CA ALA A 240 1.81 -33.80 -3.47
C ALA A 240 1.65 -34.76 -2.29
N TRP A 241 2.08 -36.02 -2.40
CA TRP A 241 1.77 -37.08 -1.42
C TRP A 241 2.23 -36.74 0.01
N GLN A 242 3.39 -36.11 0.18
CA GLN A 242 3.88 -35.74 1.51
C GLN A 242 2.93 -34.76 2.23
N HIS A 243 2.48 -33.73 1.52
CA HIS A 243 1.50 -32.77 2.06
C HIS A 243 0.14 -33.45 2.27
N HIS A 244 -0.29 -34.28 1.32
CA HIS A 244 -1.56 -34.99 1.36
C HIS A 244 -1.63 -35.99 2.53
N ARG A 245 -0.54 -36.71 2.80
CA ARG A 245 -0.40 -37.61 3.96
C ARG A 245 -0.56 -36.85 5.28
N SER A 246 -0.02 -35.62 5.39
CA SER A 246 -0.19 -34.79 6.59
C SER A 246 -1.66 -34.40 6.85
N LEU A 247 -2.49 -34.30 5.80
CA LEU A 247 -3.92 -34.03 5.94
C LEU A 247 -4.64 -35.25 6.52
N HIS A 248 -4.28 -36.46 6.09
CA HIS A 248 -4.80 -37.70 6.66
C HIS A 248 -4.46 -37.84 8.15
N GLU A 249 -3.20 -37.61 8.53
CA GLU A 249 -2.78 -37.71 9.94
C GLU A 249 -3.50 -36.70 10.83
N ARG A 250 -3.68 -35.46 10.36
CA ARG A 250 -4.45 -34.43 11.09
C ARG A 250 -5.92 -34.81 11.23
N ALA A 251 -6.54 -35.31 10.17
CA ALA A 251 -7.94 -35.71 10.19
C ALA A 251 -8.18 -36.92 11.11
N LYS A 252 -7.27 -37.90 11.10
CA LYS A 252 -7.28 -39.02 12.06
C LYS A 252 -7.14 -38.57 13.51
N LYS A 253 -6.25 -37.60 13.77
CA LYS A 253 -6.07 -37.06 15.12
C LYS A 253 -7.33 -36.34 15.59
N ALA A 254 -7.95 -35.53 14.73
CA ALA A 254 -9.22 -34.85 15.03
C ALA A 254 -10.39 -35.84 15.23
N ALA A 255 -10.41 -36.96 14.50
CA ALA A 255 -11.42 -38.00 14.68
C ALA A 255 -11.25 -38.77 16.01
N ASN A 256 -10.02 -38.94 16.49
CA ASN A 256 -9.74 -39.58 17.78
C ASN A 256 -10.04 -38.66 18.98
N GLU A 257 -10.00 -37.33 18.81
CA GLU A 257 -10.31 -36.36 19.87
C GLU A 257 -11.83 -36.12 20.03
N ASN A 258 -12.63 -36.41 18.99
CA ASN A 258 -14.09 -36.17 18.95
C ASN A 258 -14.94 -37.45 19.12
N GLY A 259 -14.38 -38.51 19.71
CA GLY A 259 -15.08 -39.77 19.96
C GLY A 259 -16.05 -39.73 21.14
N THR A 260 -16.96 -38.75 21.22
CA THR A 260 -18.22 -38.80 22.01
C THR A 260 -19.18 -37.71 21.51
N ASP A 261 -20.42 -38.13 21.22
CA ASP A 261 -21.66 -37.36 20.95
C ASP A 261 -21.97 -36.87 19.50
N GLU A 262 -22.77 -37.71 18.82
CA GLU A 262 -23.89 -37.52 17.85
C GLU A 262 -23.95 -36.23 16.99
N GLU A 263 -23.88 -36.24 15.63
CA GLU A 263 -24.98 -36.49 14.64
C GLU A 263 -26.35 -35.94 15.10
N GLU A 264 -27.00 -34.93 14.52
CA GLU A 264 -27.32 -34.59 13.12
C GLU A 264 -27.63 -33.09 12.97
N ILE A 265 -27.24 -32.47 11.85
CA ILE A 265 -28.08 -31.56 11.02
C ILE A 265 -27.31 -31.24 9.73
N PHE A 266 -28.01 -31.38 8.59
CA PHE A 266 -27.62 -31.25 7.17
C PHE A 266 -27.28 -32.55 6.40
N GLY A 267 -28.33 -33.26 6.00
CA GLY A 267 -28.39 -33.99 4.72
C GLY A 267 -28.93 -33.08 3.60
N ARG A 268 -28.84 -33.36 2.29
CA ARG A 268 -28.28 -34.45 1.48
C ARG A 268 -28.33 -33.95 0.02
N PHE A 269 -27.29 -34.14 -0.78
CA PHE A 269 -27.42 -34.42 -2.21
C PHE A 269 -26.52 -35.61 -2.50
N ASN A 270 -27.13 -36.78 -2.75
CA ASN A 270 -26.46 -37.93 -3.32
C ASN A 270 -27.35 -38.45 -4.44
N SER A 271 -26.81 -38.44 -5.66
CA SER A 271 -27.34 -39.17 -6.80
C SER A 271 -26.70 -40.56 -6.81
N SER A 272 -27.51 -41.60 -6.90
CA SER A 272 -27.08 -42.93 -7.35
C SER A 272 -28.05 -43.45 -8.40
N SER A 273 -27.50 -43.80 -9.56
CA SER A 273 -28.15 -44.63 -10.57
C SER A 273 -28.01 -46.10 -10.20
N GLY A 274 -29.06 -46.91 -10.37
CA GLY A 274 -28.93 -48.36 -10.24
C GLY A 274 -30.23 -49.20 -10.22
N SER A 275 -30.89 -49.31 -11.37
CA SER A 275 -31.72 -50.45 -11.84
C SER A 275 -33.08 -50.78 -11.16
N GLY A 276 -34.07 -51.10 -12.02
CA GLY A 276 -35.24 -51.91 -11.65
C GLY A 276 -36.59 -51.30 -12.04
N SER A 277 -37.17 -51.82 -13.12
CA SER A 277 -38.40 -51.33 -13.75
C SER A 277 -39.72 -51.69 -13.03
N PHE A 278 -40.74 -50.89 -13.37
CA PHE A 278 -42.19 -51.16 -13.50
C PHE A 278 -43.18 -50.83 -12.35
N ASN A 279 -44.15 -50.00 -12.79
CA ASN A 279 -45.59 -49.93 -12.51
C ASN A 279 -46.16 -49.21 -11.27
N SER A 280 -46.73 -48.02 -11.55
CA SER A 280 -48.17 -47.69 -11.56
C SER A 280 -49.02 -47.82 -10.28
N GLY A 281 -49.72 -46.71 -9.95
CA GLY A 281 -50.95 -46.67 -9.14
C GLY A 281 -50.83 -45.74 -7.93
N LEU A 282 -51.13 -44.44 -8.05
CA LEU A 282 -52.45 -43.83 -7.80
C LEU A 282 -52.98 -44.07 -6.38
N SER A 283 -53.11 -43.00 -5.57
CA SER A 283 -54.40 -42.52 -5.01
C SER A 283 -54.19 -41.51 -3.86
N SER A 284 -54.63 -40.28 -4.14
CA SER A 284 -55.40 -39.36 -3.28
C SER A 284 -55.57 -39.68 -1.79
N ILE A 285 -55.34 -38.69 -0.92
CA ILE A 285 -56.36 -38.14 0.01
C ILE A 285 -56.02 -36.66 0.32
N ALA A 286 -56.95 -35.75 -0.01
CA ALA A 286 -57.09 -34.45 0.65
C ALA A 286 -58.16 -34.59 1.76
N PRO A 287 -58.19 -33.69 2.74
CA PRO A 287 -59.36 -32.80 2.75
C PRO A 287 -59.08 -31.33 3.10
N ASN A 288 -60.03 -30.52 2.63
CA ASN A 288 -60.15 -29.06 2.65
C ASN A 288 -60.43 -28.45 4.04
N LEU A 289 -60.20 -27.13 4.15
CA LEU A 289 -61.17 -26.04 4.51
C LEU A 289 -60.40 -24.69 4.56
N LEU A 290 -60.55 -23.77 3.58
CA LEU A 290 -61.42 -22.55 3.54
C LEU A 290 -61.14 -21.56 4.73
N GLN A 291 -60.88 -20.25 4.62
CA GLN A 291 -61.23 -19.17 3.66
C GLN A 291 -60.35 -17.91 3.87
N SER A 292 -60.20 -17.11 2.81
CA SER A 292 -59.47 -15.82 2.60
C SER A 292 -60.19 -14.58 3.25
N PRO A 293 -59.84 -13.28 3.01
CA PRO A 293 -58.77 -12.67 2.17
C PRO A 293 -57.99 -11.47 2.78
N GLY A 294 -56.84 -11.09 2.19
CA GLY A 294 -56.18 -9.82 2.51
C GLY A 294 -54.86 -9.54 1.80
N LEU A 295 -54.94 -8.77 0.72
CA LEU A 295 -53.95 -7.80 0.18
C LEU A 295 -52.57 -8.30 -0.28
N ASN A 296 -52.42 -8.32 -1.61
CA ASN A 296 -51.20 -8.53 -2.38
C ASN A 296 -50.10 -7.50 -2.06
N ASN A 297 -48.89 -8.01 -1.83
CA ASN A 297 -47.61 -7.35 -2.15
C ASN A 297 -46.53 -8.44 -2.22
N ASP A 298 -46.39 -9.06 -3.39
CA ASP A 298 -45.27 -9.95 -3.70
C ASP A 298 -44.08 -9.15 -4.25
N PRO A 299 -42.84 -9.40 -3.78
CA PRO A 299 -41.65 -8.98 -4.50
C PRO A 299 -41.39 -9.94 -5.66
N ILE A 300 -41.22 -9.37 -6.85
CA ILE A 300 -40.88 -10.04 -8.11
C ILE A 300 -39.60 -10.88 -7.91
N SER A 301 -39.74 -12.21 -7.97
CA SER A 301 -38.62 -13.14 -8.05
C SER A 301 -38.04 -13.11 -9.47
N VAL A 302 -36.85 -12.51 -9.60
CA VAL A 302 -36.07 -12.51 -10.85
C VAL A 302 -35.25 -13.79 -10.90
N TYR A 303 -35.74 -14.81 -11.61
CA TYR A 303 -34.92 -15.96 -11.98
C TYR A 303 -34.01 -15.58 -13.17
N PRO A 304 -32.71 -15.95 -13.17
CA PRO A 304 -31.83 -15.68 -14.30
C PRO A 304 -32.29 -16.48 -15.52
N THR A 305 -32.42 -15.77 -16.65
CA THR A 305 -32.76 -16.37 -17.94
C THR A 305 -31.56 -17.15 -18.46
N THR A 306 -31.60 -18.47 -18.41
CA THR A 306 -30.60 -19.36 -19.03
C THR A 306 -30.74 -19.28 -20.54
N VAL A 307 -29.69 -18.84 -21.24
CA VAL A 307 -29.64 -18.81 -22.71
C VAL A 307 -28.62 -19.84 -23.15
N ALA A 308 -29.08 -20.89 -23.82
CA ALA A 308 -28.20 -21.88 -24.45
C ALA A 308 -27.55 -21.25 -25.69
N ASP A 309 -26.22 -21.23 -25.74
CA ASP A 309 -25.49 -20.78 -26.94
C ASP A 309 -25.43 -21.91 -27.98
N LYS A 310 -25.09 -21.60 -29.23
CA LYS A 310 -25.01 -22.55 -30.36
C LYS A 310 -23.98 -23.68 -30.16
N SER A 311 -23.23 -23.66 -29.06
CA SER A 311 -22.26 -24.68 -28.61
C SER A 311 -22.84 -25.72 -27.63
N GLY A 312 -24.08 -25.58 -27.16
CA GLY A 312 -24.68 -26.48 -26.15
C GLY A 312 -24.28 -26.18 -24.70
N GLU A 313 -23.54 -25.09 -24.46
CA GLU A 313 -23.18 -24.61 -23.13
C GLU A 313 -24.27 -23.68 -22.58
N ALA A 314 -24.76 -23.98 -21.37
CA ALA A 314 -25.77 -23.16 -20.69
C ALA A 314 -25.08 -21.98 -20.00
N TRP A 315 -25.26 -20.75 -20.49
CA TRP A 315 -24.75 -19.55 -19.83
C TRP A 315 -25.87 -18.89 -19.02
N SER A 316 -25.58 -18.50 -17.78
CA SER A 316 -26.52 -17.75 -16.93
C SER A 316 -26.04 -16.32 -16.75
N GLU A 317 -26.94 -15.35 -16.87
CA GLU A 317 -26.61 -13.92 -16.73
C GLU A 317 -26.49 -13.56 -15.25
N VAL A 318 -25.33 -12.99 -14.86
CA VAL A 318 -25.03 -12.62 -13.47
C VAL A 318 -24.95 -11.11 -13.24
N ALA A 319 -24.67 -10.31 -14.27
CA ALA A 319 -24.69 -8.85 -14.17
C ALA A 319 -24.89 -8.13 -15.51
N ARG A 320 -25.30 -6.85 -15.43
CA ARG A 320 -25.47 -5.91 -16.56
C ARG A 320 -24.68 -4.61 -16.39
N SER A 321 -23.59 -4.67 -15.64
CA SER A 321 -22.71 -3.55 -15.34
C SER A 321 -21.39 -3.69 -16.09
N ARG A 322 -20.66 -2.58 -16.25
CA ARG A 322 -19.31 -2.59 -16.82
C ARG A 322 -18.34 -3.38 -15.96
N THR A 323 -18.49 -3.29 -14.64
CA THR A 323 -17.70 -4.03 -13.65
C THR A 323 -18.52 -5.16 -13.03
N TYR A 324 -17.84 -6.16 -12.45
CA TYR A 324 -18.49 -7.23 -11.71
C TYR A 324 -17.60 -7.72 -10.57
N THR A 325 -18.19 -7.94 -9.39
CA THR A 325 -17.49 -8.52 -8.24
C THR A 325 -17.96 -9.96 -8.07
N PRO A 326 -17.10 -10.97 -8.36
CA PRO A 326 -17.47 -12.37 -8.22
C PRO A 326 -17.89 -12.72 -6.79
N THR A 327 -18.90 -13.57 -6.69
CA THR A 327 -19.46 -14.08 -5.44
C THR A 327 -18.99 -15.50 -5.15
N ALA A 328 -19.33 -16.03 -3.98
CA ALA A 328 -19.05 -17.43 -3.66
C ALA A 328 -19.73 -18.41 -4.64
N ASP A 329 -20.87 -18.05 -5.21
CA ASP A 329 -21.60 -18.87 -6.18
C ASP A 329 -20.87 -18.94 -7.54
N ASP A 330 -20.02 -17.96 -7.83
CA ASP A 330 -19.23 -17.95 -9.06
C ASP A 330 -17.97 -18.83 -8.96
N ILE A 331 -17.61 -19.34 -7.77
CA ILE A 331 -16.42 -20.17 -7.59
C ILE A 331 -16.44 -21.36 -8.56
N ASN A 332 -15.29 -21.61 -9.20
CA ASN A 332 -15.08 -22.60 -10.24
C ASN A 332 -15.81 -22.34 -11.58
N HIS A 333 -16.60 -21.27 -11.70
CA HIS A 333 -17.22 -20.90 -12.95
C HIS A 333 -16.30 -20.01 -13.80
N VAL A 334 -16.37 -20.18 -15.12
CA VAL A 334 -15.81 -19.22 -16.07
C VAL A 334 -16.81 -18.08 -16.23
N LEU A 335 -16.32 -16.85 -16.15
CA LEU A 335 -17.12 -15.66 -16.43
C LEU A 335 -16.88 -15.23 -17.89
N LYS A 336 -17.97 -14.86 -18.56
CA LYS A 336 -18.00 -14.31 -19.90
C LYS A 336 -18.43 -12.85 -19.81
N PHE A 337 -17.51 -11.95 -20.12
CA PHE A 337 -17.78 -10.51 -20.26
C PHE A 337 -18.15 -10.20 -21.70
N GLU A 338 -19.27 -9.52 -21.90
CA GLU A 338 -19.77 -9.08 -23.20
C GLU A 338 -19.97 -7.56 -23.19
N CYS A 339 -19.49 -6.87 -24.22
CA CYS A 339 -19.77 -5.45 -24.41
C CYS A 339 -20.06 -5.09 -25.87
N VAL A 340 -20.99 -4.14 -26.05
CA VAL A 340 -21.41 -3.70 -27.38
C VAL A 340 -21.98 -2.28 -27.33
N ALA A 341 -21.75 -1.49 -28.37
CA ALA A 341 -22.43 -0.22 -28.57
C ALA A 341 -23.86 -0.48 -29.06
N VAL A 342 -24.83 0.23 -28.51
CA VAL A 342 -26.26 0.04 -28.80
C VAL A 342 -26.87 1.40 -29.10
N ASP A 343 -27.71 1.44 -30.14
CA ASP A 343 -28.55 2.58 -30.42
C ASP A 343 -29.66 2.70 -29.35
N VAL A 344 -29.78 3.85 -28.71
CA VAL A 344 -30.65 4.05 -27.55
C VAL A 344 -32.13 3.95 -27.90
N GLU A 345 -32.51 4.39 -29.11
CA GLU A 345 -33.91 4.39 -29.57
C GLU A 345 -34.36 3.00 -29.99
N THR A 346 -33.59 2.35 -30.86
CA THR A 346 -33.94 1.06 -31.44
C THR A 346 -33.54 -0.12 -30.57
N ARG A 347 -32.65 0.09 -29.59
CA ARG A 347 -32.01 -0.95 -28.75
C ARG A 347 -31.21 -1.99 -29.55
N ILE A 348 -30.92 -1.71 -30.81
CA ILE A 348 -30.19 -2.60 -31.72
C ILE A 348 -28.67 -2.40 -31.54
N PRO A 349 -27.89 -3.50 -31.47
CA PRO A 349 -26.43 -3.41 -31.46
C PRO A 349 -25.88 -2.71 -32.71
N ALA A 350 -25.04 -1.70 -32.52
CA ALA A 350 -24.38 -0.93 -33.56
C ALA A 350 -23.13 -1.62 -34.16
N GLY A 351 -22.92 -2.90 -33.84
CA GLY A 351 -21.76 -3.69 -34.28
C GLY A 351 -21.73 -5.07 -33.63
N ASN A 352 -20.58 -5.75 -33.76
CA ASN A 352 -20.38 -7.07 -33.16
C ASN A 352 -20.26 -6.97 -31.64
N VAL A 353 -20.82 -7.96 -30.94
CA VAL A 353 -20.63 -8.12 -29.49
C VAL A 353 -19.20 -8.58 -29.23
N ASN A 354 -18.44 -7.79 -28.48
CA ASN A 354 -17.09 -8.16 -28.06
C ASN A 354 -17.19 -9.02 -26.82
N THR A 355 -16.53 -10.17 -26.84
CA THR A 355 -16.58 -11.17 -25.76
C THR A 355 -15.18 -11.46 -25.24
N VAL A 356 -15.02 -11.52 -23.92
CA VAL A 356 -13.80 -12.00 -23.25
C VAL A 356 -14.19 -13.03 -22.19
N LEU A 357 -13.47 -14.15 -22.13
CA LEU A 357 -13.65 -15.18 -21.10
C LEU A 357 -12.57 -15.03 -20.03
N THR A 358 -12.94 -15.30 -18.78
CA THR A 358 -11.99 -15.41 -17.67
C THR A 358 -11.49 -16.85 -17.51
N SER A 359 -10.46 -17.04 -16.70
CA SER A 359 -10.24 -18.30 -15.98
C SER A 359 -11.36 -18.56 -14.97
N ARG A 360 -11.36 -19.73 -14.34
CA ARG A 360 -12.31 -20.05 -13.26
C ARG A 360 -12.14 -19.11 -12.08
N VAL A 361 -13.25 -18.66 -11.49
CA VAL A 361 -13.22 -17.85 -10.27
C VAL A 361 -12.63 -18.66 -9.12
N ILE A 362 -11.65 -18.08 -8.43
CA ILE A 362 -11.02 -18.68 -7.25
C ILE A 362 -11.54 -18.04 -5.95
N PRO A 363 -11.59 -18.79 -4.84
CA PRO A 363 -11.89 -18.21 -3.54
C PRO A 363 -10.83 -17.18 -3.15
N ALA A 364 -11.23 -16.14 -2.40
CA ALA A 364 -10.27 -15.24 -1.79
C ALA A 364 -9.41 -16.03 -0.78
N PRO A 365 -8.08 -15.92 -0.80
CA PRO A 365 -7.27 -16.58 0.20
C PRO A 365 -7.47 -15.93 1.56
N SER A 366 -7.49 -16.78 2.57
CA SER A 366 -7.51 -16.40 3.97
C SER A 366 -6.10 -16.57 4.54
N PRO A 367 -5.29 -15.50 4.62
CA PRO A 367 -4.00 -15.60 5.29
C PRO A 367 -4.21 -16.03 6.75
N THR A 368 -3.27 -16.82 7.27
CA THR A 368 -3.34 -17.26 8.67
C THR A 368 -3.14 -16.05 9.57
N PRO A 369 -4.06 -15.73 10.50
CA PRO A 369 -3.90 -14.59 11.40
C PRO A 369 -2.63 -14.73 12.24
N ARG A 370 -1.86 -13.65 12.34
CA ARG A 370 -0.72 -13.54 13.26
C ARG A 370 -1.21 -13.20 14.67
N ARG A 371 -0.57 -13.74 15.70
CA ARG A 371 -0.93 -13.49 17.11
C ARG A 371 -0.04 -12.44 17.79
N MET A 372 -0.62 -11.70 18.73
CA MET A 372 0.13 -10.91 19.70
C MET A 372 0.83 -11.83 20.70
N VAL A 373 2.11 -11.57 20.95
CA VAL A 373 2.97 -12.30 21.89
C VAL A 373 3.29 -11.37 23.06
N PRO A 374 2.82 -11.68 24.29
CA PRO A 374 3.16 -10.90 25.48
C PRO A 374 4.66 -10.90 25.74
N VAL A 375 5.21 -9.73 26.07
CA VAL A 375 6.63 -9.57 26.41
C VAL A 375 6.81 -9.15 27.87
N ASN A 376 5.93 -8.34 28.45
CA ASN A 376 5.99 -8.07 29.89
C ASN A 376 5.42 -9.23 30.71
N GLY A 377 6.27 -9.85 31.54
CA GLY A 377 5.94 -10.99 32.41
C GLY A 377 5.60 -10.62 33.85
N ASP A 378 5.19 -9.39 34.13
CA ASP A 378 4.75 -9.02 35.47
C ASP A 378 3.40 -9.69 35.78
N LEU A 379 3.50 -10.78 36.54
CA LEU A 379 2.48 -11.53 37.26
C LEU A 379 1.58 -12.46 36.43
N LEU A 380 1.92 -13.76 36.48
CA LEU A 380 0.94 -14.84 36.68
C LEU A 380 -0.01 -14.42 37.82
N GLY A 381 -1.10 -13.72 37.51
CA GLY A 381 -1.96 -13.19 38.56
C GLY A 381 -3.02 -12.16 38.19
N GLN A 382 -3.56 -12.15 36.96
CA GLN A 382 -4.95 -11.73 36.74
C GLN A 382 -5.43 -12.25 35.39
N LEU A 383 -5.88 -13.51 35.38
CA LEU A 383 -6.84 -13.95 34.37
C LEU A 383 -8.14 -13.20 34.64
N ASP A 384 -8.27 -11.98 34.12
CA ASP A 384 -9.59 -11.41 33.89
C ASP A 384 -10.18 -12.21 32.72
N LEU A 385 -11.02 -13.20 33.06
CA LEU A 385 -11.74 -14.08 32.15
C LEU A 385 -12.79 -13.34 31.29
N ASP A 386 -12.88 -12.01 31.41
CA ASP A 386 -13.71 -11.16 30.58
C ASP A 386 -12.79 -10.34 29.67
N GLY A 387 -12.88 -10.54 28.36
CA GLY A 387 -12.13 -9.84 27.32
C GLY A 387 -12.39 -8.32 27.23
N ARG A 388 -12.28 -7.60 28.34
CA ARG A 388 -12.28 -6.15 28.44
C ARG A 388 -10.84 -5.68 28.52
N THR A 389 -10.44 -4.92 27.50
CA THR A 389 -9.26 -4.05 27.44
C THR A 389 -8.65 -3.78 28.82
N SER A 390 -7.42 -4.26 29.02
CA SER A 390 -6.55 -3.85 30.12
C SER A 390 -6.58 -2.32 30.20
N SER A 391 -7.16 -1.78 31.27
CA SER A 391 -7.39 -0.34 31.39
C SER A 391 -6.04 0.39 31.36
N GLY A 392 -5.72 1.04 30.24
CA GLY A 392 -4.52 1.86 30.07
C GLY A 392 -3.49 1.42 29.02
N THR A 393 -3.67 0.31 28.29
CA THR A 393 -2.81 -0.04 27.14
C THR A 393 -3.36 0.51 25.83
N PHE A 394 -2.54 0.66 24.79
CA PHE A 394 -2.96 0.99 23.42
C PHE A 394 -1.98 0.39 22.40
N SER A 395 -2.44 0.11 21.19
CA SER A 395 -1.64 -0.56 20.16
C SER A 395 -1.34 0.33 18.95
N VAL A 396 -0.18 0.09 18.34
CA VAL A 396 0.35 0.85 17.20
C VAL A 396 0.85 -0.11 16.14
N LEU A 397 0.30 0.02 14.94
CA LEU A 397 0.73 -0.72 13.75
C LEU A 397 1.61 0.17 12.86
N SER A 398 2.70 -0.37 12.33
CA SER A 398 3.48 0.25 11.25
C SER A 398 3.55 -0.70 10.06
N TYR A 399 3.19 -0.23 8.87
CA TYR A 399 3.14 -1.09 7.70
C TYR A 399 3.32 -0.35 6.37
N ASN A 400 4.37 -0.71 5.62
CA ASN A 400 4.50 -0.34 4.21
C ASN A 400 3.58 -1.25 3.38
N ILE A 401 2.59 -0.67 2.71
CA ILE A 401 1.53 -1.42 2.02
C ILE A 401 1.79 -1.66 0.53
N LEU A 402 2.99 -1.33 0.04
CA LEU A 402 3.40 -1.42 -1.36
C LEU A 402 2.47 -0.64 -2.32
N SER A 403 2.92 0.53 -2.76
CA SER A 403 2.18 1.36 -3.72
C SER A 403 1.92 0.59 -5.03
N ASP A 404 0.75 0.76 -5.64
CA ASP A 404 0.46 0.11 -6.92
C ASP A 404 1.36 0.61 -8.06
N ALA A 405 1.85 1.85 -7.96
CA ALA A 405 2.86 2.36 -8.87
C ALA A 405 4.18 1.56 -8.84
N TYR A 406 4.45 0.83 -7.74
CA TYR A 406 5.67 0.04 -7.56
C TYR A 406 5.42 -1.47 -7.69
N ALA A 407 4.18 -1.94 -7.58
CA ALA A 407 3.78 -3.35 -7.68
C ALA A 407 3.81 -3.91 -9.12
N THR A 408 4.90 -3.69 -9.86
CA THR A 408 5.00 -4.08 -11.27
C THR A 408 5.37 -5.55 -11.46
N SER A 409 4.95 -6.12 -12.59
CA SER A 409 5.28 -7.50 -12.95
C SER A 409 6.78 -7.71 -13.21
N GLU A 410 7.52 -6.65 -13.56
CA GLU A 410 8.97 -6.70 -13.71
C GLU A 410 9.65 -6.86 -12.34
N ALA A 411 9.28 -6.02 -11.36
CA ALA A 411 9.84 -6.07 -10.01
C ALA A 411 9.45 -7.38 -9.28
N TYR A 412 8.21 -7.82 -9.47
CA TYR A 412 7.63 -8.97 -8.76
C TYR A 412 7.26 -10.11 -9.70
N SER A 413 8.13 -10.46 -10.65
CA SER A 413 7.91 -11.50 -11.67
C SER A 413 7.59 -12.91 -11.14
N TYR A 414 7.81 -13.16 -9.85
CA TYR A 414 7.43 -14.41 -9.15
C TYR A 414 5.98 -14.40 -8.64
N CYS A 415 5.39 -13.22 -8.45
CA CYS A 415 4.03 -13.08 -7.96
C CYS A 415 3.06 -13.08 -9.14
N PRO A 416 1.99 -13.91 -9.13
CA PRO A 416 0.98 -13.87 -10.18
C PRO A 416 0.36 -12.49 -10.34
N THR A 417 0.14 -12.05 -11.58
CA THR A 417 -0.38 -10.70 -11.90
C THR A 417 -1.72 -10.41 -11.22
N TRP A 418 -2.58 -11.42 -11.07
CA TRP A 418 -3.84 -11.29 -10.34
C TRP A 418 -3.65 -10.99 -8.85
N ALA A 419 -2.61 -11.54 -8.23
CA ALA A 419 -2.27 -11.30 -6.83
C ALA A 419 -1.52 -9.97 -6.62
N LEU A 420 -0.82 -9.48 -7.66
CA LEU A 420 -0.23 -8.13 -7.66
C LEU A 420 -1.27 -7.03 -7.89
N SER A 421 -2.39 -7.34 -8.54
CA SER A 421 -3.39 -6.33 -8.90
C SER A 421 -3.94 -5.58 -7.68
N TRP A 422 -4.07 -4.25 -7.80
CA TRP A 422 -4.60 -3.42 -6.72
C TRP A 422 -5.97 -3.87 -6.19
N PRO A 423 -6.98 -4.22 -7.01
CA PRO A 423 -8.29 -4.64 -6.50
C PRO A 423 -8.21 -5.84 -5.57
N TYR A 424 -7.26 -6.73 -5.81
CA TYR A 424 -6.99 -7.88 -4.96
C TYR A 424 -6.22 -7.49 -3.69
N ARG A 425 -5.08 -6.79 -3.85
CA ARG A 425 -4.22 -6.41 -2.72
C ARG A 425 -4.96 -5.55 -1.72
N ARG A 426 -5.74 -4.55 -2.18
CA ARG A 426 -6.46 -3.60 -1.30
C ARG A 426 -7.43 -4.30 -0.36
N GLN A 427 -8.13 -5.33 -0.84
CA GLN A 427 -9.09 -6.09 -0.02
C GLN A 427 -8.38 -6.93 1.04
N ASN A 428 -7.26 -7.55 0.69
CA ASN A 428 -6.46 -8.33 1.63
C ASN A 428 -5.76 -7.44 2.66
N LEU A 429 -5.17 -6.32 2.23
CA LEU A 429 -4.56 -5.31 3.10
C LEU A 429 -5.58 -4.77 4.10
N LEU A 430 -6.78 -4.40 3.63
CA LEU A 430 -7.85 -3.91 4.51
C LEU A 430 -8.26 -4.98 5.54
N ARG A 431 -8.46 -6.22 5.10
CA ARG A 431 -8.80 -7.35 5.99
C ARG A 431 -7.72 -7.60 7.05
N GLU A 432 -6.46 -7.59 6.65
CA GLU A 432 -5.31 -7.75 7.55
C GLU A 432 -5.26 -6.61 8.57
N ILE A 433 -5.30 -5.35 8.11
CA ILE A 433 -5.23 -4.16 8.95
C ILE A 433 -6.37 -4.12 9.98
N ILE A 434 -7.60 -4.39 9.57
CA ILE A 434 -8.77 -4.43 10.47
C ILE A 434 -8.66 -5.59 11.46
N GLY A 435 -8.19 -6.76 10.99
CA GLY A 435 -8.05 -7.96 11.82
C GLY A 435 -7.09 -7.79 13.00
N TYR A 436 -6.15 -6.85 12.91
CA TYR A 436 -5.25 -6.52 14.02
C TYR A 436 -5.86 -5.62 15.10
N HIS A 437 -6.99 -4.95 14.81
CA HIS A 437 -7.67 -4.05 15.75
C HIS A 437 -6.75 -3.00 16.41
N ALA A 438 -5.73 -2.53 15.69
CA ALA A 438 -4.74 -1.61 16.23
C ALA A 438 -5.32 -0.21 16.49
N ASP A 439 -4.96 0.47 17.58
CA ASP A 439 -5.58 1.75 17.90
C ASP A 439 -5.05 2.92 17.06
N ILE A 440 -3.77 2.83 16.66
CA ILE A 440 -3.09 3.76 15.77
C ILE A 440 -2.45 2.97 14.62
N LEU A 441 -2.66 3.41 13.38
CA LEU A 441 -2.08 2.81 12.17
C LEU A 441 -1.15 3.81 11.51
N CYS A 442 0.11 3.42 11.28
CA CYS A 442 1.11 4.18 10.52
C CYS A 442 1.38 3.44 9.21
N LEU A 443 0.77 3.89 8.12
CA LEU A 443 0.93 3.28 6.80
C LEU A 443 1.90 4.11 5.94
N GLN A 444 2.77 3.43 5.20
CA GLN A 444 3.66 4.00 4.18
C GLN A 444 3.27 3.51 2.79
N GLU A 445 3.70 4.21 1.74
CA GLU A 445 3.36 3.91 0.34
C GLU A 445 1.86 3.95 0.01
N VAL A 446 1.12 4.81 0.70
CA VAL A 446 -0.31 5.01 0.42
C VAL A 446 -0.47 6.00 -0.72
N GLN A 447 -0.90 5.54 -1.90
CA GLN A 447 -1.25 6.41 -3.03
C GLN A 447 -2.42 7.33 -2.70
N ASN A 448 -2.41 8.53 -3.28
CA ASN A 448 -3.37 9.58 -2.94
C ASN A 448 -4.81 9.21 -3.34
N ASP A 449 -5.02 8.68 -4.54
CA ASP A 449 -6.31 8.13 -4.96
C ASP A 449 -6.78 6.97 -4.06
N HIS A 450 -5.88 6.04 -3.74
CA HIS A 450 -6.19 4.90 -2.88
C HIS A 450 -6.53 5.31 -1.44
N PHE A 451 -5.92 6.38 -0.95
CA PHE A 451 -6.28 6.97 0.34
C PHE A 451 -7.71 7.51 0.31
N GLU A 452 -8.01 8.42 -0.62
CA GLU A 452 -9.30 9.14 -0.68
C GLU A 452 -10.46 8.21 -1.04
N GLU A 453 -10.27 7.30 -2.00
CA GLU A 453 -11.34 6.48 -2.56
C GLU A 453 -11.56 5.16 -1.82
N PHE A 454 -10.56 4.67 -1.07
CA PHE A 454 -10.61 3.35 -0.45
C PHE A 454 -10.25 3.37 1.03
N PHE A 455 -9.01 3.65 1.43
CA PHE A 455 -8.61 3.47 2.84
C PHE A 455 -9.31 4.41 3.80
N ALA A 456 -9.45 5.70 3.47
CA ALA A 456 -10.14 6.66 4.32
C ALA A 456 -11.62 6.29 4.54
N PRO A 457 -12.44 6.07 3.50
CA PRO A 457 -13.84 5.69 3.69
C PRO A 457 -14.02 4.29 4.31
N GLU A 458 -13.18 3.31 3.98
CA GLU A 458 -13.33 1.97 4.57
C GLU A 458 -12.93 1.96 6.05
N LEU A 459 -11.78 2.55 6.44
CA LEU A 459 -11.37 2.60 7.84
C LEU A 459 -12.26 3.54 8.68
N ASP A 460 -12.92 4.53 8.07
CA ASP A 460 -13.93 5.35 8.72
C ASP A 460 -15.10 4.49 9.27
N LYS A 461 -15.57 3.51 8.48
CA LYS A 461 -16.61 2.54 8.91
C LYS A 461 -16.17 1.72 10.13
N HIS A 462 -14.86 1.55 10.32
CA HIS A 462 -14.26 0.88 11.46
C HIS A 462 -13.87 1.82 12.62
N GLY A 463 -14.32 3.09 12.58
CA GLY A 463 -14.15 4.05 13.66
C GLY A 463 -12.83 4.82 13.65
N TYR A 464 -12.04 4.72 12.58
CA TYR A 464 -10.77 5.43 12.46
C TYR A 464 -10.94 6.82 11.86
N GLN A 465 -10.27 7.80 12.44
CA GLN A 465 -9.97 9.07 11.81
C GLN A 465 -8.59 9.02 11.16
N ALA A 466 -8.43 9.68 10.02
CA ALA A 466 -7.21 9.63 9.22
C ALA A 466 -6.56 11.01 9.08
N LEU A 467 -5.23 11.02 9.03
CA LEU A 467 -4.42 12.15 8.57
C LEU A 467 -3.44 11.64 7.52
N TYR A 468 -3.33 12.35 6.41
CA TYR A 468 -2.49 11.94 5.29
C TYR A 468 -1.53 13.04 4.87
N LYS A 469 -0.36 12.64 4.39
CA LYS A 469 0.60 13.51 3.71
C LYS A 469 1.20 12.74 2.53
N LYS A 470 0.85 13.17 1.32
CA LYS A 470 1.50 12.73 0.08
C LYS A 470 2.94 13.24 0.00
N LYS A 471 3.81 12.48 -0.67
CA LYS A 471 5.14 12.94 -1.09
C LYS A 471 5.04 14.16 -1.99
N THR A 472 6.03 15.05 -1.92
CA THR A 472 6.04 16.27 -2.73
C THR A 472 6.68 15.95 -4.08
N SER A 473 5.89 15.65 -5.11
CA SER A 473 6.41 15.33 -6.45
C SER A 473 6.95 16.60 -7.14
N GLU A 474 8.20 16.97 -6.84
CA GLU A 474 8.88 18.08 -7.53
C GLU A 474 9.64 17.60 -8.77
N VAL A 475 9.88 16.29 -8.91
CA VAL A 475 10.91 15.78 -9.84
C VAL A 475 10.37 15.24 -11.17
N TYR A 476 9.12 14.79 -11.30
CA TYR A 476 8.57 14.35 -12.59
C TYR A 476 7.05 14.58 -12.69
N GLY A 477 6.59 15.14 -13.81
CA GLY A 477 5.18 15.39 -14.14
C GLY A 477 4.36 14.12 -14.38
N GLY A 478 4.34 13.21 -13.42
CA GLY A 478 3.46 12.04 -13.39
C GLY A 478 2.04 12.41 -12.98
N ASN A 479 1.12 11.44 -13.09
CA ASN A 479 -0.24 11.58 -12.58
C ASN A 479 -0.19 11.89 -11.07
N SER A 480 -0.60 13.10 -10.68
CA SER A 480 -0.57 13.57 -9.29
C SER A 480 -1.34 12.67 -8.33
N ASN A 481 -2.29 11.89 -8.84
CA ASN A 481 -3.15 11.02 -8.06
C ASN A 481 -2.45 9.71 -7.64
N ALA A 482 -1.48 9.25 -8.43
CA ALA A 482 -0.73 8.02 -8.18
C ALA A 482 0.49 8.23 -7.25
N VAL A 483 0.72 9.46 -6.79
CA VAL A 483 1.81 9.79 -5.86
C VAL A 483 1.49 9.22 -4.49
N ASP A 484 2.43 8.46 -3.92
CA ASP A 484 2.30 7.84 -2.61
C ASP A 484 2.69 8.76 -1.45
N GLY A 485 2.41 8.33 -0.22
CA GLY A 485 2.61 9.12 0.99
C GLY A 485 2.52 8.28 2.26
N CYS A 486 2.48 9.00 3.39
CA CYS A 486 2.26 8.40 4.71
C CYS A 486 0.88 8.76 5.23
N ALA A 487 0.16 7.77 5.76
CA ALA A 487 -1.14 7.94 6.42
C ALA A 487 -1.05 7.50 7.88
N THR A 488 -1.61 8.31 8.79
CA THR A 488 -1.79 7.96 10.19
C THR A 488 -3.27 7.91 10.51
N PHE A 489 -3.76 6.72 10.83
CA PHE A 489 -5.13 6.50 11.29
C PHE A 489 -5.14 6.29 12.80
N PHE A 490 -6.21 6.70 13.47
CA PHE A 490 -6.39 6.45 14.90
C PHE A 490 -7.86 6.32 15.27
N ARG A 491 -8.16 5.46 16.23
CA ARG A 491 -9.53 5.21 16.72
C ARG A 491 -10.13 6.44 17.39
N ARG A 492 -11.28 6.94 16.88
CA ARG A 492 -11.94 8.16 17.38
C ARG A 492 -12.43 8.06 18.81
N ASP A 493 -12.81 6.87 19.25
CA ASP A 493 -13.26 6.59 20.60
C ASP A 493 -12.09 6.58 21.60
N ARG A 494 -10.87 6.35 21.13
CA ARG A 494 -9.67 6.24 21.97
C ARG A 494 -8.75 7.44 21.92
N PHE A 495 -8.75 8.16 20.80
CA PHE A 495 -7.87 9.29 20.55
C PHE A 495 -8.61 10.46 19.91
N SER A 496 -8.11 11.67 20.15
CA SER A 496 -8.44 12.87 19.38
C SER A 496 -7.20 13.55 18.87
N HIS A 497 -7.27 14.07 17.65
CA HIS A 497 -6.20 14.87 17.08
C HIS A 497 -6.02 16.19 17.84
N VAL A 498 -4.75 16.53 18.13
CA VAL A 498 -4.37 17.80 18.75
C VAL A 498 -3.56 18.66 17.78
N LYS A 499 -2.54 18.07 17.15
CA LYS A 499 -1.66 18.80 16.25
C LYS A 499 -1.07 17.89 15.18
N LYS A 500 -0.90 18.44 13.97
CA LYS A 500 -0.25 17.79 12.82
C LYS A 500 0.98 18.61 12.46
N TYR A 501 2.10 17.94 12.21
CA TYR A 501 3.28 18.53 11.60
C TYR A 501 3.67 17.69 10.37
N GLU A 502 3.98 18.38 9.29
CA GLU A 502 4.40 17.77 8.04
C GLU A 502 5.85 18.16 7.79
N VAL A 503 6.74 17.18 7.79
CA VAL A 503 8.14 17.38 7.46
C VAL A 503 8.32 17.03 5.99
N GLU A 504 8.66 18.02 5.19
CA GLU A 504 9.06 17.83 3.80
C GLU A 504 10.57 17.95 3.72
N PHE A 505 11.27 16.83 3.51
CA PHE A 505 12.72 16.82 3.49
C PHE A 505 13.28 17.67 2.34
N ASN A 506 12.57 17.80 1.22
CA ASN A 506 12.96 18.71 0.14
C ASN A 506 13.06 20.18 0.62
N LYS A 507 12.08 20.67 1.38
CA LYS A 507 12.09 22.04 1.93
C LYS A 507 13.21 22.24 2.96
N ALA A 508 13.46 21.22 3.77
CA ALA A 508 14.60 21.22 4.71
C ALA A 508 15.94 21.25 3.95
N ALA A 509 16.05 20.52 2.84
CA ALA A 509 17.26 20.49 2.01
C ALA A 509 17.51 21.84 1.33
N GLN A 510 16.47 22.49 0.81
CA GLN A 510 16.55 23.85 0.26
C GLN A 510 17.05 24.83 1.32
N SER A 511 16.49 24.78 2.53
CA SER A 511 16.90 25.65 3.64
C SER A 511 18.36 25.44 4.04
N VAL A 512 18.84 24.19 4.11
CA VAL A 512 20.24 23.89 4.46
C VAL A 512 21.20 24.31 3.34
N THR A 513 20.85 24.06 2.08
CA THR A 513 21.70 24.44 0.94
C THR A 513 21.78 25.95 0.74
N ASP A 514 20.71 26.70 1.05
CA ASP A 514 20.71 28.17 1.01
C ASP A 514 21.67 28.79 2.02
N VAL A 515 21.79 28.18 3.21
CA VAL A 515 22.63 28.70 4.30
C VAL A 515 24.07 28.22 4.20
N ALA A 516 24.29 26.98 3.76
CA ALA A 516 25.58 26.30 3.90
C ALA A 516 26.40 26.17 2.61
N MET A 517 25.83 26.44 1.43
CA MET A 517 26.48 26.09 0.14
C MET A 517 26.58 27.27 -0.82
N THR A 518 27.63 27.27 -1.65
CA THR A 518 27.80 28.25 -2.73
C THR A 518 26.85 27.95 -3.90
N ALA A 519 26.54 28.96 -4.74
CA ALA A 519 25.59 28.84 -5.85
C ALA A 519 25.91 27.68 -6.83
N GLY A 520 27.20 27.40 -7.10
CA GLY A 520 27.63 26.30 -7.97
C GLY A 520 27.42 24.91 -7.36
N GLN A 521 27.62 24.78 -6.04
CA GLN A 521 27.40 23.52 -5.30
C GLN A 521 25.92 23.26 -5.02
N LYS A 522 25.10 24.31 -4.95
CA LYS A 522 23.66 24.23 -4.65
C LYS A 522 22.91 23.31 -5.61
N LYS A 523 23.17 23.39 -6.92
CA LYS A 523 22.49 22.54 -7.91
C LYS A 523 22.82 21.06 -7.70
N VAL A 524 24.09 20.74 -7.46
CA VAL A 524 24.54 19.36 -7.18
C VAL A 524 23.94 18.87 -5.87
N ALA A 525 23.98 19.69 -4.82
CA ALA A 525 23.43 19.35 -3.52
C ALA A 525 21.93 19.07 -3.56
N LEU A 526 21.16 19.93 -4.24
CA LEU A 526 19.71 19.74 -4.40
C LEU A 526 19.38 18.48 -5.20
N SER A 527 20.11 18.20 -6.29
CA SER A 527 19.88 16.97 -7.09
C SER A 527 20.11 15.67 -6.28
N ARG A 528 20.95 15.72 -5.25
CA ARG A 528 21.23 14.60 -4.35
C ARG A 528 20.25 14.53 -3.17
N LEU A 529 19.85 15.67 -2.59
CA LEU A 529 19.01 15.74 -1.39
C LEU A 529 17.50 15.68 -1.65
N ILE A 530 17.04 16.24 -2.77
CA ILE A 530 15.62 16.24 -3.14
C ILE A 530 15.25 14.82 -3.59
N LYS A 531 14.41 14.17 -2.77
CA LYS A 531 13.96 12.77 -2.94
C LYS A 531 12.48 12.59 -2.68
N ASP A 532 11.76 13.69 -2.45
CA ASP A 532 10.30 13.75 -2.26
C ASP A 532 9.79 13.04 -1.00
N ASN A 533 10.69 12.46 -0.19
CA ASN A 533 10.37 11.83 1.08
C ASN A 533 9.76 12.84 2.08
N ILE A 534 8.88 12.32 2.93
CA ILE A 534 8.16 13.09 3.94
C ILE A 534 8.13 12.33 5.27
N ALA A 535 7.87 13.06 6.35
CA ALA A 535 7.41 12.50 7.61
C ALA A 535 6.13 13.20 8.08
N LEU A 536 5.17 12.42 8.56
CA LEU A 536 3.92 12.87 9.16
C LEU A 536 4.01 12.68 10.67
N ILE A 537 3.96 13.77 11.43
CA ILE A 537 4.00 13.75 12.89
C ILE A 537 2.66 14.22 13.42
N VAL A 538 2.04 13.43 14.30
CA VAL A 538 0.72 13.66 14.85
C VAL A 538 0.80 13.63 16.37
N VAL A 539 0.28 14.67 17.02
CA VAL A 539 0.05 14.69 18.46
C VAL A 539 -1.41 14.34 18.70
N LEU A 540 -1.63 13.25 19.44
CA LEU A 540 -2.93 12.71 19.81
C LEU A 540 -3.16 12.89 21.30
N GLU A 541 -4.40 13.13 21.69
CA GLU A 541 -4.88 13.08 23.07
C GLU A 541 -5.59 11.75 23.29
N ALA A 542 -5.09 10.96 24.24
CA ALA A 542 -5.70 9.72 24.67
C ALA A 542 -6.95 9.99 25.52
N LYS A 543 -8.02 9.27 25.21
CA LYS A 543 -9.33 9.35 25.88
C LYS A 543 -9.55 8.23 26.89
N PHE A 544 -8.63 7.27 27.00
CA PHE A 544 -8.70 6.21 27.99
C PHE A 544 -8.17 6.69 29.34
N SER A 545 -8.91 6.41 30.41
CA SER A 545 -8.59 6.86 31.76
C SER A 545 -7.75 5.79 32.48
N ASN A 546 -6.60 6.19 33.04
CA ASN A 546 -5.93 5.39 34.07
C ASN A 546 -6.75 5.54 35.36
N HIS A 547 -7.73 4.65 35.58
CA HIS A 547 -8.49 4.62 36.82
C HIS A 547 -7.59 4.23 37.99
N GLY A 548 -7.35 5.17 38.90
CA GLY A 548 -6.67 4.94 40.16
C GLY A 548 -6.08 6.20 40.77
N THR A 549 -6.93 7.03 41.38
CA THR A 549 -6.60 8.12 42.33
C THR A 549 -5.76 9.32 41.82
N ASP A 550 -6.37 10.52 41.87
CA ASP A 550 -5.72 11.85 41.94
C ASP A 550 -4.99 12.47 40.73
N ASN A 551 -5.57 12.45 39.52
CA ASN A 551 -5.25 13.49 38.50
C ASN A 551 -6.44 13.80 37.58
N SER A 552 -7.54 14.31 38.16
CA SER A 552 -8.65 14.90 37.40
C SER A 552 -8.22 16.20 36.71
N GLY A 553 -7.73 16.09 35.46
CA GLY A 553 -7.60 17.26 34.57
C GLY A 553 -6.38 17.32 33.65
N LYS A 554 -5.47 16.34 33.64
CA LYS A 554 -4.33 16.35 32.70
C LYS A 554 -4.62 15.51 31.46
N ARG A 555 -4.57 16.17 30.30
CA ARG A 555 -4.65 15.55 28.98
C ARG A 555 -3.46 14.60 28.81
N GLN A 556 -3.71 13.32 28.55
CA GLN A 556 -2.65 12.36 28.21
C GLN A 556 -2.35 12.50 26.72
N LEU A 557 -1.19 13.06 26.38
CA LEU A 557 -0.76 13.25 25.00
C LEU A 557 0.16 12.11 24.57
N ILE A 558 0.16 11.80 23.28
CA ILE A 558 1.09 10.88 22.61
C ILE A 558 1.50 11.49 21.27
N CYS A 559 2.79 11.50 20.97
CA CYS A 559 3.33 11.95 19.70
C CYS A 559 3.66 10.74 18.83
N VAL A 560 3.14 10.69 17.61
CA VAL A 560 3.35 9.58 16.67
C VAL A 560 3.97 10.15 15.40
N ALA A 561 5.18 9.72 15.07
CA ALA A 561 5.81 10.00 13.79
C ALA A 561 5.67 8.79 12.87
N ASN A 562 5.31 9.05 11.62
CA ASN A 562 5.25 8.08 10.52
C ASN A 562 6.08 8.63 9.35
N THR A 563 7.06 7.87 8.86
CA THR A 563 7.96 8.33 7.79
C THR A 563 8.24 7.24 6.76
N HIS A 564 8.60 7.66 5.55
CA HIS A 564 9.20 6.80 4.53
C HIS A 564 10.47 7.47 4.00
N VAL A 565 11.63 6.99 4.47
CA VAL A 565 12.98 7.52 4.15
C VAL A 565 13.43 7.07 2.76
N SER A 566 14.35 7.82 2.13
CA SER A 566 14.88 7.54 0.78
C SER A 566 15.31 6.08 0.59
N VAL A 567 14.85 5.46 -0.51
CA VAL A 567 15.15 4.05 -0.87
C VAL A 567 16.60 3.87 -1.32
N HIS A 568 17.14 4.78 -2.15
CA HIS A 568 18.44 4.62 -2.82
C HIS A 568 19.59 4.18 -1.90
N HIS A 569 20.11 2.97 -2.11
CA HIS A 569 21.13 2.34 -1.25
C HIS A 569 22.46 3.12 -1.20
N GLU A 570 22.85 3.77 -2.30
CA GLU A 570 24.10 4.55 -2.41
C GLU A 570 24.04 5.92 -1.71
N HIS A 571 22.87 6.35 -1.25
CA HIS A 571 22.64 7.68 -0.65
C HIS A 571 22.52 7.61 0.87
N LYS A 572 23.46 6.91 1.51
CA LYS A 572 23.48 6.72 2.97
C LYS A 572 23.54 8.03 3.75
N ASP A 573 24.26 9.01 3.22
CA ASP A 573 24.32 10.39 3.72
C ASP A 573 22.95 11.08 3.72
N VAL A 574 22.19 10.91 2.63
CA VAL A 574 20.83 11.46 2.51
C VAL A 574 19.89 10.80 3.52
N LYS A 575 19.95 9.46 3.66
CA LYS A 575 19.16 8.73 4.66
C LYS A 575 19.49 9.20 6.08
N LEU A 576 20.78 9.29 6.42
CA LEU A 576 21.24 9.76 7.72
C LEU A 576 20.77 11.19 8.00
N TRP A 577 20.87 12.08 7.01
CA TRP A 577 20.43 13.46 7.12
C TRP A 577 18.90 13.57 7.30
N GLN A 578 18.10 12.78 6.58
CA GLN A 578 16.64 12.74 6.74
C GLN A 578 16.26 12.26 8.15
N VAL A 579 16.84 11.15 8.61
CA VAL A 579 16.62 10.59 9.95
C VAL A 579 17.03 11.60 11.03
N HIS A 580 18.20 12.21 10.90
CA HIS A 580 18.66 13.25 11.82
C HIS A 580 17.70 14.45 11.85
N THR A 581 17.24 14.91 10.69
CA THR A 581 16.29 16.04 10.57
C THR A 581 14.96 15.72 11.26
N LEU A 582 14.43 14.51 11.08
CA LEU A 582 13.22 14.04 11.77
C LEU A 582 13.41 14.06 13.30
N LEU A 583 14.50 13.48 13.78
CA LEU A 583 14.79 13.37 15.22
C LEU A 583 14.98 14.74 15.86
N LYS A 584 15.65 15.69 15.18
CA LYS A 584 15.73 17.09 15.63
C LYS A 584 14.37 17.79 15.67
N GLY A 585 13.47 17.47 14.73
CA GLY A 585 12.09 17.93 14.77
C GLY A 585 11.34 17.41 16.00
N LEU A 586 11.49 16.13 16.30
CA LEU A 586 10.88 15.48 17.45
C LEU A 586 11.44 15.98 18.78
N GLU A 587 12.75 16.21 18.90
CA GLU A 587 13.36 16.83 20.09
C GLU A 587 12.75 18.20 20.41
N LYS A 588 12.52 19.04 19.40
CA LYS A 588 11.86 20.35 19.60
C LYS A 588 10.45 20.19 20.16
N ILE A 589 9.71 19.16 19.71
CA ILE A 589 8.39 18.84 20.24
C ILE A 589 8.52 18.34 21.69
N ALA A 590 9.47 17.44 21.98
CA ALA A 590 9.71 16.87 23.31
C ALA A 590 10.09 17.94 24.35
N VAL A 591 10.89 18.94 23.95
CA VAL A 591 11.25 20.07 24.81
C VAL A 591 10.04 20.98 25.06
N SER A 592 9.20 21.19 24.04
CA SER A 592 8.01 22.04 24.17
C SER A 592 6.91 21.42 25.04
N ALA A 593 6.88 20.09 25.09
CA ALA A 593 5.92 19.34 25.87
C ALA A 593 6.55 17.96 26.16
N ASP A 594 6.68 17.64 27.44
CA ASP A 594 6.98 16.29 27.90
C ASP A 594 5.85 15.38 27.39
N ILE A 595 6.06 14.66 26.27
CA ILE A 595 5.06 13.85 25.57
C ILE A 595 5.75 12.55 25.16
N PRO A 596 5.19 11.37 25.53
CA PRO A 596 5.65 10.08 25.02
C PRO A 596 5.64 10.03 23.49
N MET A 597 6.69 9.50 22.88
CA MET A 597 6.85 9.46 21.44
C MET A 597 6.94 8.05 20.90
N LEU A 598 6.32 7.85 19.74
CA LEU A 598 6.41 6.69 18.89
C LEU A 598 6.97 7.14 17.53
N VAL A 599 8.00 6.46 17.05
CA VAL A 599 8.63 6.74 15.76
C VAL A 599 8.51 5.48 14.92
N CYS A 600 7.54 5.50 14.01
CA CYS A 600 7.18 4.42 13.11
C CYS A 600 7.60 4.75 11.69
N GLY A 601 7.85 3.72 10.88
CA GLY A 601 8.01 3.92 9.44
C GLY A 601 8.91 2.90 8.77
N ASP A 602 8.99 3.04 7.46
CA ASP A 602 10.00 2.43 6.62
C ASP A 602 11.19 3.40 6.54
N PHE A 603 12.28 3.02 7.19
CA PHE A 603 13.49 3.82 7.23
C PHE A 603 14.47 3.48 6.11
N ASN A 604 14.18 2.45 5.30
CA ASN A 604 15.07 1.96 4.25
C ASN A 604 16.52 1.80 4.73
N THR A 605 16.70 1.47 6.02
CA THR A 605 18.01 1.32 6.65
C THR A 605 18.07 0.02 7.40
N VAL A 606 19.19 -0.69 7.23
CA VAL A 606 19.42 -1.98 7.88
C VAL A 606 20.02 -1.79 9.28
N PRO A 607 19.80 -2.74 10.21
CA PRO A 607 20.43 -2.72 11.52
C PRO A 607 21.97 -2.58 11.42
N GLY A 608 22.55 -1.72 12.26
CA GLY A 608 23.99 -1.45 12.28
C GLY A 608 24.48 -0.41 11.26
N SER A 609 23.63 0.10 10.37
CA SER A 609 23.94 1.27 9.53
C SER A 609 23.99 2.57 10.34
N ALA A 610 24.60 3.64 9.82
CA ALA A 610 24.67 4.91 10.56
C ALA A 610 23.30 5.51 10.91
N PRO A 611 22.28 5.53 10.03
CA PRO A 611 20.96 6.05 10.40
C PRO A 611 20.25 5.17 11.44
N HIS A 612 20.43 3.84 11.39
CA HIS A 612 19.94 2.94 12.43
C HIS A 612 20.65 3.17 13.76
N ALA A 613 21.98 3.29 13.76
CA ALA A 613 22.75 3.62 14.97
C ALA A 613 22.33 4.96 15.57
N LEU A 614 22.03 5.97 14.74
CA LEU A 614 21.47 7.22 15.22
C LEU A 614 20.14 7.00 15.93
N LEU A 615 19.19 6.27 15.33
CA LEU A 615 17.89 5.95 15.93
C LEU A 615 18.00 5.16 17.24
N ALA A 616 18.82 4.11 17.24
CA ALA A 616 18.90 3.15 18.33
C ALA A 616 19.81 3.61 19.48
N ASN A 617 20.89 4.34 19.18
CA ASN A 617 21.92 4.72 20.16
C ASN A 617 21.96 6.22 20.46
N GLY A 618 21.17 7.03 19.75
CA GLY A 618 21.17 8.50 19.89
C GLY A 618 22.39 9.19 19.28
N LYS A 619 23.32 8.46 18.68
CA LYS A 619 24.54 9.00 18.06
C LYS A 619 25.12 8.04 17.04
N VAL A 620 25.96 8.56 16.15
CA VAL A 620 26.78 7.76 15.25
C VAL A 620 28.23 7.84 15.71
N GLU A 621 28.92 6.70 15.74
CA GLU A 621 30.34 6.68 16.08
C GLU A 621 31.18 7.44 15.04
N PRO A 622 32.14 8.31 15.43
CA PRO A 622 32.85 9.18 14.49
C PRO A 622 33.61 8.45 13.37
N LEU A 623 34.01 7.20 13.61
CA LEU A 623 34.74 6.34 12.66
C LEU A 623 33.81 5.40 11.86
N HIS A 624 32.49 5.59 11.93
CA HIS A 624 31.55 4.74 11.22
C HIS A 624 31.74 4.83 9.70
N PRO A 625 31.79 3.71 8.96
CA PRO A 625 32.12 3.71 7.52
C PRO A 625 31.14 4.54 6.69
N ASP A 626 29.85 4.55 7.04
CA ASP A 626 28.85 5.36 6.34
C ASP A 626 29.09 6.89 6.46
N LEU A 627 29.86 7.35 7.45
CA LEU A 627 30.23 8.78 7.57
C LEU A 627 31.38 9.17 6.63
N ALA A 628 32.11 8.20 6.07
CA ALA A 628 33.19 8.48 5.12
C ALA A 628 32.65 9.00 3.78
N VAL A 629 31.41 8.67 3.43
CA VAL A 629 30.76 9.04 2.18
C VAL A 629 29.85 10.26 2.41
N ASP A 630 30.46 11.46 2.44
CA ASP A 630 29.75 12.73 2.54
C ASP A 630 30.22 13.70 1.44
N PRO A 631 29.80 13.49 0.17
CA PRO A 631 30.29 14.27 -0.97
C PRO A 631 29.89 15.74 -0.91
N LEU A 632 28.89 16.09 -0.10
CA LEU A 632 28.36 17.45 0.03
C LEU A 632 28.75 18.14 1.34
N GLY A 633 29.41 17.43 2.26
CA GLY A 633 29.73 17.97 3.59
C GLY A 633 28.49 18.22 4.46
N ILE A 634 27.36 17.60 4.16
CA ILE A 634 26.06 17.85 4.83
C ILE A 634 25.98 17.24 6.23
N LEU A 635 26.87 16.30 6.55
CA LEU A 635 26.92 15.61 7.84
C LEU A 635 27.90 16.26 8.81
N ARG A 636 28.59 17.33 8.40
CA ARG A 636 29.64 17.97 9.20
C ARG A 636 29.11 19.11 10.08
N PRO A 637 29.67 19.29 11.29
CA PRO A 637 30.59 18.37 11.97
C PRO A 637 29.84 17.10 12.44
N THR A 638 30.46 15.94 12.26
CA THR A 638 29.85 14.62 12.59
C THR A 638 29.51 14.50 14.08
N SER A 639 30.19 15.26 14.94
CA SER A 639 29.88 15.36 16.38
C SER A 639 28.49 15.95 16.68
N LYS A 640 27.83 16.58 15.70
CA LYS A 640 26.47 17.10 15.84
C LYS A 640 25.38 16.12 15.38
N ILE A 641 25.75 14.96 14.83
CA ILE A 641 24.81 13.91 14.41
C ILE A 641 24.43 13.08 15.63
N THR A 642 23.63 13.68 16.52
CA THR A 642 23.18 13.09 17.79
C THR A 642 21.75 13.51 18.13
N HIS A 643 21.07 12.78 19.01
CA HIS A 643 19.83 13.18 19.67
C HIS A 643 19.74 12.65 21.10
N GLN A 644 18.85 13.24 21.89
CA GLN A 644 18.64 12.99 23.31
C GLN A 644 17.34 12.23 23.62
N LEU A 645 16.52 11.94 22.61
CA LEU A 645 15.31 11.13 22.79
C LEU A 645 15.69 9.72 23.29
N PRO A 646 15.09 9.21 24.38
CA PRO A 646 15.40 7.89 24.95
C PRO A 646 14.69 6.78 24.16
N LEU A 647 14.98 6.68 22.87
CA LEU A 647 14.35 5.75 21.94
C LEU A 647 14.87 4.32 22.13
N VAL A 648 13.95 3.36 22.07
CA VAL A 648 14.25 1.92 22.05
C VAL A 648 13.39 1.25 20.98
N SER A 649 13.95 0.32 20.21
CA SER A 649 13.19 -0.51 19.26
C SER A 649 12.23 -1.41 20.02
N ALA A 650 10.94 -1.38 19.68
CA ALA A 650 9.92 -2.19 20.33
C ALA A 650 10.23 -3.70 20.24
N TYR A 651 10.66 -4.16 19.06
CA TYR A 651 10.93 -5.57 18.78
C TYR A 651 12.21 -6.10 19.45
N SER A 652 13.13 -5.22 19.85
CA SER A 652 14.30 -5.62 20.67
C SER A 652 13.93 -6.29 22.00
N SER A 653 12.68 -6.13 22.45
CA SER A 653 12.12 -6.82 23.62
C SER A 653 12.19 -8.35 23.48
N PHE A 654 11.99 -8.92 22.28
CA PHE A 654 12.11 -10.37 22.05
C PHE A 654 13.53 -10.89 22.28
N ALA A 655 14.56 -10.08 22.00
CA ALA A 655 15.95 -10.49 22.21
C ALA A 655 16.35 -10.49 23.70
N ARG A 656 15.70 -9.64 24.52
CA ARG A 656 16.02 -9.46 25.95
C ARG A 656 15.45 -10.55 26.87
N MET A 657 14.48 -11.33 26.40
CA MET A 657 13.71 -12.27 27.23
C MET A 657 14.25 -13.69 27.11
N VAL A 658 15.33 -13.96 27.85
CA VAL A 658 15.99 -15.28 27.88
C VAL A 658 15.25 -16.22 28.83
N GLY A 659 14.83 -17.39 28.35
CA GLY A 659 14.33 -18.49 29.20
C GLY A 659 12.84 -18.44 29.57
N VAL A 660 12.03 -17.59 28.94
CA VAL A 660 10.62 -17.40 29.27
C VAL A 660 9.72 -18.02 28.19
N SER A 661 9.08 -19.17 28.45
CA SER A 661 8.10 -19.84 27.57
C SER A 661 8.56 -20.28 26.15
N PRO A 662 8.05 -21.42 25.60
CA PRO A 662 8.40 -21.86 24.24
C PRO A 662 8.07 -20.86 23.13
N GLY A 663 7.02 -20.03 23.32
CA GLY A 663 6.56 -19.07 22.33
C GLY A 663 7.53 -17.91 22.10
N LEU A 664 8.14 -17.38 23.16
CA LEU A 664 9.13 -16.31 23.06
C LEU A 664 10.47 -16.81 22.54
N GLU A 665 10.87 -18.04 22.89
CA GLU A 665 12.10 -18.64 22.34
C GLU A 665 12.02 -18.77 20.82
N GLN A 666 10.83 -19.07 20.26
CA GLN A 666 10.62 -19.06 18.82
C GLN A 666 10.79 -17.65 18.22
N GLN A 667 10.26 -16.61 18.87
CA GLN A 667 10.43 -15.22 18.40
C GLN A 667 11.88 -14.78 18.47
N ARG A 668 12.61 -15.15 19.53
CA ARG A 668 14.02 -14.84 19.70
C ARG A 668 14.89 -15.40 18.58
N ARG A 669 14.59 -16.59 18.05
CA ARG A 669 15.29 -17.16 16.87
C ARG A 669 15.07 -16.38 15.59
N ARG A 670 14.03 -15.54 15.54
CA ARG A 670 13.71 -14.63 14.43
C ARG A 670 14.30 -13.22 14.62
N MET A 671 15.16 -13.06 15.62
CA MET A 671 15.91 -11.84 15.88
C MET A 671 17.39 -12.04 15.52
N ASP A 672 18.03 -11.00 15.02
CA ASP A 672 19.48 -10.96 14.88
C ASP A 672 20.14 -10.85 16.27
N ALA A 673 21.11 -11.74 16.54
CA ALA A 673 21.74 -11.85 17.85
C ALA A 673 22.64 -10.64 18.20
N SER A 674 23.13 -9.92 17.19
CA SER A 674 24.08 -8.81 17.36
C SER A 674 23.40 -7.46 17.49
N THR A 675 22.36 -7.23 16.68
CA THR A 675 21.66 -5.95 16.59
C THR A 675 20.37 -5.93 17.40
N HIS A 676 19.85 -7.10 17.79
CA HIS A 676 18.58 -7.25 18.50
C HIS A 676 17.37 -6.72 17.74
N GLU A 677 17.46 -6.66 16.41
CA GLU A 677 16.34 -6.35 15.53
C GLU A 677 15.82 -7.63 14.87
N PRO A 678 14.59 -7.64 14.31
CA PRO A 678 14.11 -8.77 13.52
C PRO A 678 15.10 -9.15 12.42
N LEU A 679 15.10 -10.42 11.99
CA LEU A 679 15.90 -10.84 10.83
C LEU A 679 15.45 -10.12 9.55
N PHE A 680 14.15 -9.91 9.39
CA PHE A 680 13.59 -9.20 8.26
C PHE A 680 12.26 -8.53 8.57
N THR A 681 11.98 -7.48 7.80
CA THR A 681 10.66 -6.85 7.69
C THR A 681 10.24 -6.65 6.24
N ASN A 682 11.21 -6.58 5.31
CA ASN A 682 11.02 -6.70 3.87
C ASN A 682 11.59 -8.05 3.39
N CYS A 683 10.88 -8.73 2.49
CA CYS A 683 11.29 -10.03 1.96
C CYS A 683 10.92 -10.19 0.47
N THR A 684 11.78 -9.69 -0.40
CA THR A 684 11.67 -9.88 -1.85
C THR A 684 12.59 -11.01 -2.35
N ARG A 685 12.60 -11.29 -3.66
CA ARG A 685 13.53 -12.24 -4.27
C ARG A 685 14.99 -11.82 -4.05
N ASP A 686 15.26 -10.52 -4.21
CA ASP A 686 16.63 -9.97 -4.32
C ASP A 686 17.12 -9.32 -3.02
N PHE A 687 16.22 -8.99 -2.09
CA PHE A 687 16.55 -8.40 -0.81
C PHE A 687 15.70 -8.99 0.31
N ILE A 688 16.37 -9.32 1.42
CA ILE A 688 15.74 -9.66 2.69
C ILE A 688 16.46 -8.92 3.80
N GLY A 689 15.70 -8.26 4.66
CA GLY A 689 16.28 -7.52 5.78
C GLY A 689 15.26 -6.66 6.50
N THR A 690 15.68 -6.17 7.66
CA THR A 690 14.88 -5.25 8.48
C THR A 690 15.11 -3.83 8.05
N VAL A 691 14.03 -3.14 7.70
CA VAL A 691 14.01 -1.73 7.30
C VAL A 691 12.86 -0.94 7.94
N ASP A 692 11.89 -1.65 8.51
CA ASP A 692 10.74 -1.10 9.20
C ASP A 692 10.94 -1.16 10.71
N TYR A 693 10.55 -0.11 11.41
CA TYR A 693 10.77 -0.02 12.85
C TYR A 693 9.60 0.65 13.58
N ILE A 694 9.43 0.27 14.84
CA ILE A 694 8.63 0.99 15.84
C ILE A 694 9.57 1.32 17.00
N PHE A 695 10.08 2.55 17.03
CA PHE A 695 10.83 3.08 18.18
C PHE A 695 9.90 3.81 19.13
N TYR A 696 10.20 3.77 20.43
CA TYR A 696 9.40 4.45 21.45
C TYR A 696 10.28 5.05 22.55
N THR A 697 9.78 6.08 23.24
CA THR A 697 10.47 6.69 24.38
C THR A 697 10.33 5.81 25.64
N ALA A 698 11.42 5.10 25.98
CA ALA A 698 11.40 4.05 27.00
C ALA A 698 11.31 4.56 28.45
N ASP A 699 11.49 5.85 28.68
CA ASP A 699 11.25 6.50 29.97
C ASP A 699 9.75 6.70 30.28
N SER A 700 8.90 6.69 29.26
CA SER A 700 7.51 7.10 29.32
C SER A 700 6.51 6.04 28.82
N LEU A 701 6.97 5.05 28.06
CA LEU A 701 6.17 3.89 27.63
C LEU A 701 6.84 2.57 28.03
N SER A 702 6.04 1.52 28.22
CA SER A 702 6.46 0.12 28.22
C SER A 702 5.79 -0.64 27.08
N VAL A 703 6.46 -1.65 26.53
CA VAL A 703 5.88 -2.59 25.56
C VAL A 703 5.27 -3.75 26.33
N GLU A 704 4.01 -4.05 26.07
CA GLU A 704 3.26 -5.10 26.75
C GLU A 704 3.22 -6.38 25.90
N SER A 705 2.96 -6.24 24.60
CA SER A 705 2.92 -7.34 23.65
C SER A 705 3.35 -6.89 22.25
N LEU A 706 3.80 -7.84 21.43
CA LEU A 706 4.29 -7.62 20.06
C LEU A 706 3.67 -8.64 19.11
N LEU A 707 3.33 -8.21 17.90
CA LEU A 707 2.87 -9.13 16.86
C LEU A 707 3.99 -10.07 16.44
N GLU A 708 3.69 -11.36 16.36
CA GLU A 708 4.69 -12.37 16.04
C GLU A 708 5.41 -12.09 14.71
N LEU A 709 6.72 -12.35 14.70
CA LEU A 709 7.56 -12.32 13.52
C LEU A 709 7.29 -13.57 12.67
N LEU A 710 7.52 -13.47 11.37
CA LEU A 710 7.36 -14.59 10.46
C LEU A 710 8.65 -15.41 10.34
N ASP A 711 8.48 -16.67 9.96
CA ASP A 711 9.58 -17.56 9.64
C ASP A 711 9.95 -17.44 8.17
N GLU A 712 11.22 -17.21 7.86
CA GLU A 712 11.68 -16.97 6.48
C GLU A 712 11.39 -18.18 5.58
N GLU A 713 11.66 -19.40 6.05
CA GLU A 713 11.50 -20.61 5.24
C GLU A 713 10.03 -20.81 4.85
N ASN A 714 9.12 -20.58 5.79
CA ASN A 714 7.69 -20.63 5.52
C ASN A 714 7.23 -19.50 4.59
N LEU A 715 7.73 -18.28 4.79
CA LEU A 715 7.35 -17.11 3.98
C LEU A 715 7.84 -17.23 2.53
N ARG A 716 9.03 -17.82 2.34
CA ARG A 716 9.68 -17.99 1.03
C ARG A 716 9.38 -19.34 0.37
N LYS A 717 8.46 -20.13 0.92
CA LYS A 717 8.05 -21.43 0.34
C LYS A 717 7.69 -21.33 -1.15
N ASN A 718 7.11 -20.19 -1.56
CA ASN A 718 6.73 -19.89 -2.94
C ASN A 718 7.59 -18.77 -3.59
N THR A 719 8.81 -18.55 -3.11
CA THR A 719 9.84 -17.56 -3.53
C THR A 719 10.07 -16.41 -2.53
N ALA A 720 9.11 -15.49 -2.41
CA ALA A 720 9.19 -14.24 -1.64
C ALA A 720 7.79 -13.59 -1.52
N ILE A 721 7.71 -12.37 -0.94
CA ILE A 721 6.49 -11.55 -0.90
C ILE A 721 6.65 -10.27 -1.75
N PRO A 722 5.57 -9.73 -2.35
CA PRO A 722 4.18 -10.16 -2.28
C PRO A 722 3.94 -11.52 -2.93
N SER A 723 2.84 -12.14 -2.52
CA SER A 723 2.40 -13.46 -2.96
C SER A 723 0.86 -13.51 -2.91
N PRO A 724 0.21 -14.59 -3.38
CA PRO A 724 -1.21 -14.77 -3.15
C PRO A 724 -1.64 -14.60 -1.67
N GLU A 725 -0.80 -14.96 -0.70
CA GLU A 725 -1.14 -14.85 0.72
C GLU A 725 -0.75 -13.49 1.33
N TRP A 726 0.19 -12.75 0.72
CA TRP A 726 0.79 -11.53 1.28
C TRP A 726 0.74 -10.39 0.27
N SER A 727 0.02 -9.32 0.58
CA SER A 727 -0.28 -8.24 -0.37
C SER A 727 0.70 -7.06 -0.36
N SER A 728 1.82 -7.20 0.35
CA SER A 728 2.97 -6.29 0.36
C SER A 728 4.25 -7.11 0.34
N ASP A 729 5.37 -6.50 -0.07
CA ASP A 729 6.72 -7.03 0.13
C ASP A 729 7.28 -6.78 1.54
N HIS A 730 6.56 -6.02 2.36
CA HIS A 730 6.81 -5.84 3.78
C HIS A 730 5.84 -6.67 4.64
N ILE A 731 6.21 -6.91 5.90
CA ILE A 731 5.35 -7.48 6.93
C ILE A 731 4.90 -6.37 7.88
N ALA A 732 3.64 -6.39 8.33
CA ALA A 732 3.20 -5.41 9.31
C ALA A 732 3.90 -5.63 10.66
N LEU A 733 4.31 -4.55 11.31
CA LEU A 733 4.78 -4.54 12.70
C LEU A 733 3.65 -4.00 13.58
N LEU A 734 3.47 -4.59 14.76
CA LEU A 734 2.45 -4.14 15.70
C LEU A 734 2.93 -4.36 17.13
N ALA A 735 2.77 -3.32 17.94
CA ALA A 735 3.16 -3.32 19.34
C ALA A 735 2.05 -2.73 20.20
N GLU A 736 1.81 -3.35 21.34
CA GLU A 736 0.95 -2.83 22.40
C GLU A 736 1.82 -2.15 23.46
N PHE A 737 1.42 -0.95 23.85
CA PHE A 737 2.13 -0.10 24.79
C PHE A 737 1.27 0.26 26.00
N ARG A 738 1.93 0.58 27.11
CA ARG A 738 1.33 1.21 28.29
C ARG A 738 2.09 2.48 28.63
N CYS A 739 1.36 3.53 29.01
CA CYS A 739 1.99 4.74 29.54
C CYS A 739 2.52 4.48 30.96
N LYS A 740 3.80 4.79 31.19
CA LYS A 740 4.40 4.72 32.52
C LYS A 740 3.85 5.84 33.40
N PRO A 741 3.66 5.59 34.72
CA PRO A 741 3.34 6.65 35.67
C PRO A 741 4.45 7.70 35.64
N ARG A 742 4.09 8.97 35.51
CA ARG A 742 5.06 10.06 35.65
C ARG A 742 5.56 10.13 37.09
N ILE A 743 6.79 9.66 37.32
CA ILE A 743 7.51 9.94 38.56
C ILE A 743 7.84 11.44 38.53
N ARG A 744 7.21 12.22 39.42
CA ARG A 744 7.52 13.65 39.56
C ARG A 744 9.02 13.78 39.91
N ARG A 745 9.79 14.43 39.03
CA ARG A 745 11.12 14.94 39.38
C ARG A 745 11.00 16.31 40.03
#